data_AF-A0A7K8RFG5-F1
#
_entry.id   AF-A0A7K8RFG5-F1
#
_cell.length_a   1.000
_cell.length_b   1.000
_cell.length_c   1.000
_cell.angle_alpha   90.00
_cell.angle_beta   90.00
_cell.angle_gamma   90.00
#
_symmetry.space_group_name_H-M   'P 1'
#
loop_
_entity.id
_entity.type
_entity.pdbx_description
1 polymer ?
#
loop_
_entity_poly.entity_id
_entity_poly.type
_entity_poly.pdbx_seq_one_letter_code
_entity_poly.pdbx_strand_id
1 'polypeptide(L)'
;GAWFPKTLPCDVKSSEDTVTVDCTDRRITEVPRGIPGNATNLTLSINHIPHIYPTSFDRLENLQEIDFRCNCVPVKLGPKNHVCTSPLKIENGSFAALTRLKSLYLDANQLAEIPQGLPATLALLSLEANHIFSIQKASFSELGNIEVLYLGQNCYYRNPCNVSFEIEETAFLALKKLTILSLKSNNLTQVPPNLPATLKELYIYNNVIQEIQEQDLSGLPNLEILDLSGNCPRCYNAPYPCIPCPRSSIQIHSKAFDSLEKLRILRLHSNSLQSIPSSWFKNIKNLKELDLSQNFLVREIGDAQFLTFLPSLVQLDLSFNFELKVYSPYLKLSETFSSLSNLETLRLKGYVFKELRAQDLHPLLSLRNLTMLDLGTNFIKVADMAVFKEFPALKFIDLSVNKISPSSGESNFYGFCSNPGISVEQYNRQVQQEMHYFRYDEYERSCRSKDIEASSYKSLVKEDCLNYGKTLDLSRNNVFFVNPSDFQGLSSLKCLNLSDNAISQTLNGSEFSYLSELKYLDFSNNRVDLLYQTAFKELKLLEVLDLSNNQHYFMAEGVTQLLSFIKNLAHLRKLMMNQNDISTTIDTGMESQSLQILEFRGNRLDAFWVDGNSQYLAFFKNLTSLEELDISFNSLSFLPHSVFEEMPPSLKILNLTNNRLKSFIWGNLPSLKNLVTLDLSNNLLTNVPRQLSNCSSSLQELMLRNNRIQMLTKHFLRGAFKLRYLDLSSNKIEIIKKSSFPENVINNLEMLLLHGNPFKCNCEAVWFVWWINRTQVTIPLLATDVTCAGPGAHKGRSVVFLDLYTCELNTSYLILYALTASAILALMVIPVMSHLYFWDVWYSYHYCTARLKGYRRLSSPAACYDAFIAYDSEDPAVNEWVLQELVERLENQKARQFNLCLEGRDWLPGQPVFDNLSQSIQLSKKTIFVLTNRYIKSGRFKTTFYMAHQRLLDEKMDVIILIFLEKVLQKSRYVRLRKRLCRSSVLEWPTNPQSQPYFWQCLKNAIAMSNSLAYNKLLQETV
;
A
#
# COMPACT_ATOMS: atom_id res chain seq x y z
N GLY A 1 8.27 -14.49 16.72
CA GLY A 1 7.07 -14.04 15.98
C GLY A 1 6.71 -12.66 16.48
N ALA A 2 6.11 -11.81 15.65
CA ALA A 2 5.71 -10.48 16.08
C ALA A 2 4.78 -10.56 17.30
N TRP A 3 5.13 -9.86 18.38
CA TRP A 3 4.39 -9.71 19.63
C TRP A 3 3.06 -8.94 19.54
N PHE A 4 2.68 -8.44 18.36
CA PHE A 4 1.42 -7.73 18.11
C PHE A 4 0.70 -8.27 16.87
N PRO A 5 -0.64 -8.16 16.79
CA PRO A 5 -1.40 -8.65 15.66
C PRO A 5 -1.23 -7.72 14.45
N LYS A 6 -0.91 -8.28 13.27
CA LYS A 6 -0.81 -7.52 12.01
C LYS A 6 -2.13 -6.93 11.51
N THR A 7 -3.24 -7.35 12.10
CA THR A 7 -4.56 -6.78 11.88
C THR A 7 -4.72 -5.41 12.56
N LEU A 8 -3.79 -5.02 13.43
CA LEU A 8 -3.81 -3.68 14.03
C LEU A 8 -3.60 -2.62 12.93
N PRO A 9 -4.51 -1.65 12.76
CA PRO A 9 -4.40 -0.59 11.75
C PRO A 9 -3.42 0.51 12.15
N CYS A 10 -2.31 0.16 12.81
CA CYS A 10 -1.34 1.09 13.36
C CYS A 10 0.07 0.55 13.16
N ASP A 11 1.02 1.46 12.99
CA ASP A 11 2.43 1.11 12.89
C ASP A 11 3.01 1.01 14.31
N VAL A 12 3.64 -0.12 14.62
CA VAL A 12 4.22 -0.38 15.95
C VAL A 12 5.74 -0.36 15.81
N LYS A 13 6.40 0.49 16.61
CA LYS A 13 7.86 0.52 16.74
C LYS A 13 8.24 0.20 18.18
N SER A 14 9.31 -0.59 18.32
CA SER A 14 9.89 -0.93 19.62
C SER A 14 11.29 -0.34 19.70
N SER A 15 11.57 0.37 20.78
CA SER A 15 12.92 0.63 21.28
C SER A 15 13.13 -0.15 22.58
N GLU A 16 14.33 -0.13 23.16
CA GLU A 16 14.69 -0.91 24.36
C GLU A 16 13.72 -0.69 25.55
N ASP A 17 13.17 0.53 25.70
CA ASP A 17 12.27 0.90 26.81
C ASP A 17 10.91 1.50 26.38
N THR A 18 10.67 1.70 25.08
CA THR A 18 9.46 2.37 24.58
C THR A 18 8.78 1.58 23.47
N VAL A 19 7.45 1.51 23.56
CA VAL A 19 6.61 0.86 22.56
C VAL A 19 5.63 1.91 22.05
N THR A 20 5.90 2.40 20.84
CA THR A 20 5.11 3.44 20.19
C THR A 20 4.14 2.81 19.20
N VAL A 21 2.86 3.14 19.34
CA VAL A 21 1.77 2.69 18.46
C VAL A 21 1.20 3.91 17.76
N ASP A 22 1.46 4.01 16.46
CA ASP A 22 1.06 5.14 15.62
C ASP A 22 -0.10 4.78 14.69
N CYS A 23 -1.27 5.31 15.00
CA CYS A 23 -2.51 5.15 14.25
C CYS A 23 -2.91 6.44 13.52
N THR A 24 -1.97 7.33 13.22
CA THR A 24 -2.24 8.64 12.57
C THR A 24 -2.84 8.47 11.18
N ASP A 25 -3.94 9.19 10.89
CA ASP A 25 -4.61 9.27 9.57
C ASP A 25 -5.02 7.89 9.01
N ARG A 26 -5.61 7.04 9.87
CA ARG A 26 -6.02 5.66 9.54
C ARG A 26 -7.53 5.50 9.38
N ARG A 27 -8.28 6.61 9.46
CA ARG A 27 -9.76 6.67 9.37
C ARG A 27 -10.46 5.75 10.38
N ILE A 28 -9.86 5.59 11.55
CA ILE A 28 -10.37 4.75 12.64
C ILE A 28 -11.59 5.43 13.30
N THR A 29 -12.60 4.64 13.64
CA THR A 29 -13.82 5.12 14.31
C THR A 29 -13.93 4.69 15.78
N GLU A 30 -13.10 3.75 16.22
CA GLU A 30 -13.04 3.25 17.60
C GLU A 30 -11.60 2.89 17.97
N VAL A 31 -11.22 3.04 19.25
CA VAL A 31 -9.87 2.65 19.72
C VAL A 31 -9.63 1.15 19.43
N PRO A 32 -8.58 0.77 18.68
CA PRO A 32 -8.36 -0.62 18.30
C PRO A 32 -8.07 -1.53 19.51
N ARG A 33 -8.77 -2.67 19.63
CA ARG A 33 -8.58 -3.63 20.73
C ARG A 33 -7.26 -4.43 20.67
N GLY A 34 -6.57 -4.43 19.54
CA GLY A 34 -5.35 -5.22 19.30
C GLY A 34 -4.05 -4.53 19.73
N ILE A 35 -4.14 -3.41 20.45
CA ILE A 35 -2.97 -2.64 20.91
C ILE A 35 -2.19 -3.47 21.95
N PRO A 36 -0.85 -3.54 21.87
CA PRO A 36 -0.04 -4.27 22.86
C PRO A 36 -0.20 -3.70 24.27
N GLY A 37 -0.36 -4.55 25.29
CA GLY A 37 -0.50 -4.12 26.69
C GLY A 37 0.74 -3.46 27.31
N ASN A 38 1.90 -3.60 26.65
CA ASN A 38 3.14 -2.91 27.00
C ASN A 38 3.36 -1.61 26.20
N ALA A 39 2.37 -1.15 25.43
CA ALA A 39 2.42 0.14 24.75
C ALA A 39 2.62 1.28 25.75
N THR A 40 3.57 2.17 25.45
CA THR A 40 3.86 3.35 26.28
C THR A 40 3.31 4.62 25.65
N ASN A 41 3.33 4.71 24.31
CA ASN A 41 2.87 5.89 23.58
C ASN A 41 1.84 5.46 22.54
N LEU A 42 0.66 6.07 22.58
CA LEU A 42 -0.43 5.80 21.65
C LEU A 42 -0.81 7.09 20.92
N THR A 43 -0.71 7.08 19.59
CA THR A 43 -1.13 8.19 18.73
C THR A 43 -2.35 7.78 17.92
N LEU A 44 -3.45 8.49 18.09
CA LEU A 44 -4.75 8.31 17.44
C LEU A 44 -5.18 9.58 16.69
N SER A 45 -4.23 10.42 16.28
CA SER A 45 -4.51 11.70 15.66
C SER A 45 -5.10 11.57 14.24
N ILE A 46 -5.92 12.55 13.83
CA ILE A 46 -6.55 12.61 12.49
C ILE A 46 -7.36 11.32 12.21
N ASN A 47 -8.22 10.95 13.15
CA ASN A 47 -9.18 9.86 13.00
C ASN A 47 -10.61 10.38 13.17
N HIS A 48 -11.59 9.49 13.28
CA HIS A 48 -13.01 9.83 13.36
C HIS A 48 -13.68 9.15 14.57
N ILE A 49 -12.98 9.10 15.71
CA ILE A 49 -13.49 8.44 16.92
C ILE A 49 -14.45 9.41 17.62
N PRO A 50 -15.77 9.11 17.70
CA PRO A 50 -16.76 10.06 18.21
C PRO A 50 -16.92 10.02 19.74
N HIS A 51 -16.49 8.93 20.38
CA HIS A 51 -16.75 8.67 21.79
C HIS A 51 -15.60 7.91 22.47
N ILE A 52 -15.24 8.32 23.69
CA ILE A 52 -14.30 7.62 24.58
C ILE A 52 -15.09 7.11 25.81
N TYR A 53 -14.97 5.81 26.07
CA TYR A 53 -15.58 5.13 27.20
C TYR A 53 -14.51 4.75 28.24
N PRO A 54 -14.89 4.45 29.50
CA PRO A 54 -13.97 3.88 30.49
C PRO A 54 -13.26 2.61 30.05
N THR A 55 -13.90 1.81 29.18
CA THR A 55 -13.32 0.58 28.65
C THR A 55 -12.44 0.80 27.41
N SER A 56 -12.33 2.03 26.88
CA SER A 56 -11.60 2.31 25.63
C SER A 56 -10.11 2.01 25.71
N PHE A 57 -9.51 2.16 26.89
CA PHE A 57 -8.08 1.91 27.15
C PHE A 57 -7.85 0.72 28.09
N ASP A 58 -8.83 -0.19 28.20
CA ASP A 58 -8.71 -1.39 29.01
C ASP A 58 -7.46 -2.19 28.62
N ARG A 59 -6.72 -2.66 29.64
CA ARG A 59 -5.47 -3.44 29.51
C ARG A 59 -4.25 -2.67 28.99
N LEU A 60 -4.34 -1.34 28.85
CA LEU A 60 -3.24 -0.47 28.43
C LEU A 60 -2.63 0.32 29.62
N GLU A 61 -2.38 -0.36 30.74
CA GLU A 61 -1.94 0.27 32.01
C GLU A 61 -0.55 0.92 31.94
N ASN A 62 0.26 0.57 30.93
CA ASN A 62 1.62 1.09 30.74
C ASN A 62 1.68 2.40 29.94
N LEU A 63 0.54 2.91 29.47
CA LEU A 63 0.50 4.15 28.71
C LEU A 63 1.02 5.32 29.55
N GLN A 64 2.02 5.99 29.00
CA GLN A 64 2.59 7.24 29.51
C GLN A 64 2.11 8.43 28.70
N GLU A 65 1.79 8.22 27.41
CA GLU A 65 1.36 9.28 26.50
C GLU A 65 0.19 8.83 25.61
N ILE A 66 -0.83 9.68 25.52
CA ILE A 66 -1.93 9.55 24.56
C ILE A 66 -2.02 10.83 23.75
N ASP A 67 -1.84 10.71 22.43
CA ASP A 67 -2.18 11.75 21.47
C ASP A 67 -3.50 11.42 20.77
N PHE A 68 -4.55 12.15 21.10
CA PHE A 68 -5.90 12.01 20.55
C PHE A 68 -6.33 13.25 19.77
N ARG A 69 -5.38 13.99 19.19
CA ARG A 69 -5.68 15.27 18.54
C ARG A 69 -6.48 15.11 17.26
N CYS A 70 -7.30 16.11 16.94
CA CYS A 70 -7.92 16.26 15.64
C CYS A 70 -8.83 15.09 15.21
N ASN A 71 -9.53 14.46 16.16
CA ASN A 71 -10.60 13.49 15.84
C ASN A 71 -11.91 14.20 15.44
N CYS A 72 -12.09 15.44 15.88
CA CYS A 72 -13.26 16.26 15.54
C CYS A 72 -12.85 17.75 15.43
N VAL A 73 -12.14 18.10 14.36
CA VAL A 73 -11.60 19.46 14.18
C VAL A 73 -12.73 20.50 14.00
N PRO A 74 -12.63 21.71 14.58
CA PRO A 74 -13.62 22.76 14.37
C PRO A 74 -13.82 23.10 12.88
N VAL A 75 -15.06 23.44 12.50
CA VAL A 75 -15.50 23.53 11.09
C VAL A 75 -14.62 24.43 10.23
N LYS A 76 -14.14 25.57 10.75
CA LYS A 76 -13.30 26.53 10.02
C LYS A 76 -11.81 26.12 9.94
N LEU A 77 -11.37 25.21 10.81
CA LEU A 77 -9.99 24.68 10.85
C LEU A 77 -9.85 23.41 10.02
N GLY A 78 -10.84 22.52 10.09
CA GLY A 78 -10.83 21.20 9.46
C GLY A 78 -11.08 21.20 7.95
N PRO A 79 -10.81 20.06 7.30
CA PRO A 79 -11.00 19.91 5.87
C PRO A 79 -12.50 19.89 5.52
N LYS A 80 -12.87 20.50 4.39
CA LYS A 80 -14.30 20.69 4.01
C LYS A 80 -14.96 19.44 3.43
N ASN A 81 -14.19 18.44 3.06
CA ASN A 81 -14.67 17.16 2.57
C ASN A 81 -15.17 16.22 3.69
N HIS A 82 -14.74 16.44 4.94
CA HIS A 82 -15.17 15.67 6.09
C HIS A 82 -15.33 16.59 7.30
N VAL A 83 -16.52 17.16 7.44
CA VAL A 83 -16.85 18.06 8.55
C VAL A 83 -17.38 17.23 9.72
N CYS A 84 -16.73 17.34 10.87
CA CYS A 84 -17.23 16.74 12.11
C CYS A 84 -18.49 17.48 12.58
N THR A 85 -19.61 16.77 12.71
CA THR A 85 -20.92 17.34 13.06
C THR A 85 -21.30 17.20 14.53
N SER A 86 -20.65 16.28 15.26
CA SER A 86 -20.88 16.04 16.69
C SER A 86 -19.57 16.11 17.45
N PRO A 87 -19.46 16.91 18.53
CA PRO A 87 -18.24 17.02 19.31
C PRO A 87 -17.87 15.68 19.94
N LEU A 88 -16.57 15.50 20.23
CA LEU A 88 -16.08 14.32 20.94
C LEU A 88 -16.75 14.22 22.32
N LYS A 89 -17.30 13.06 22.63
CA LYS A 89 -17.86 12.77 23.95
C LYS A 89 -16.89 11.91 24.76
N ILE A 90 -16.58 12.34 25.97
CA ILE A 90 -15.70 11.63 26.91
C ILE A 90 -16.51 11.35 28.17
N GLU A 91 -16.71 10.08 28.52
CA GLU A 91 -17.36 9.69 29.77
C GLU A 91 -16.45 9.94 30.98
N ASN A 92 -17.05 10.30 32.11
CA ASN A 92 -16.31 10.60 33.34
C ASN A 92 -15.48 9.39 33.78
N GLY A 93 -14.22 9.62 34.14
CA GLY A 93 -13.30 8.56 34.57
C GLY A 93 -12.72 7.71 33.43
N SER A 94 -12.88 8.13 32.16
CA SER A 94 -12.36 7.38 31.01
C SER A 94 -10.83 7.14 31.04
N PHE A 95 -10.09 7.99 31.74
CA PHE A 95 -8.63 7.91 31.87
C PHE A 95 -8.17 7.47 33.27
N ALA A 96 -9.09 7.27 34.21
CA ALA A 96 -8.76 7.04 35.62
C ALA A 96 -7.97 5.75 35.87
N ALA A 97 -8.19 4.72 35.04
CA ALA A 97 -7.45 3.45 35.11
C ALA A 97 -5.97 3.56 34.69
N LEU A 98 -5.59 4.64 33.98
CA LEU A 98 -4.25 4.83 33.43
C LEU A 98 -3.30 5.47 34.44
N THR A 99 -2.92 4.69 35.46
CA THR A 99 -2.11 5.15 36.60
C THR A 99 -0.67 5.58 36.27
N ARG A 100 -0.21 5.40 35.02
CA ARG A 100 1.12 5.80 34.55
C ARG A 100 1.08 6.93 33.53
N LEU A 101 -0.11 7.44 33.18
CA LEU A 101 -0.28 8.47 32.17
C LEU A 101 0.35 9.79 32.65
N LYS A 102 1.24 10.33 31.82
CA LYS A 102 1.94 11.61 32.06
C LYS A 102 1.50 12.69 31.10
N SER A 103 1.21 12.33 29.84
CA SER A 103 0.89 13.29 28.77
C SER A 103 -0.41 12.95 28.06
N LEU A 104 -1.31 13.92 27.94
CA LEU A 104 -2.59 13.77 27.27
C LEU A 104 -2.84 14.95 26.31
N TYR A 105 -2.98 14.64 25.03
CA TYR A 105 -3.32 15.64 24.00
C TYR A 105 -4.73 15.40 23.48
N LEU A 106 -5.59 16.39 23.66
CA LEU A 106 -7.01 16.40 23.27
C LEU A 106 -7.32 17.62 22.38
N ASP A 107 -6.33 18.14 21.67
CA ASP A 107 -6.47 19.31 20.81
C ASP A 107 -7.44 19.05 19.65
N ALA A 108 -8.18 20.10 19.24
CA ALA A 108 -9.07 20.10 18.08
C ALA A 108 -10.12 18.97 18.08
N ASN A 109 -10.85 18.81 19.20
CA ASN A 109 -11.92 17.83 19.37
C ASN A 109 -13.30 18.44 19.66
N GLN A 110 -13.42 19.77 19.53
CA GLN A 110 -14.65 20.52 19.83
C GLN A 110 -15.19 20.30 21.26
N LEU A 111 -14.31 20.01 22.23
CA LEU A 111 -14.69 19.85 23.64
C LEU A 111 -15.22 21.17 24.21
N ALA A 112 -16.33 21.13 24.96
CA ALA A 112 -16.88 22.32 25.62
C ALA A 112 -16.31 22.56 27.03
N GLU A 113 -15.83 21.49 27.69
CA GLU A 113 -15.36 21.50 29.07
C GLU A 113 -14.09 20.66 29.21
N ILE A 114 -13.36 20.87 30.31
CA ILE A 114 -12.19 20.05 30.67
C ILE A 114 -12.68 18.68 31.19
N PRO A 115 -12.22 17.55 30.62
CA PRO A 115 -12.64 16.22 31.05
C PRO A 115 -12.35 15.95 32.52
N GLN A 116 -13.29 15.30 33.22
CA GLN A 116 -13.20 14.93 34.63
C GLN A 116 -12.78 13.46 34.81
N GLY A 117 -12.19 13.13 35.95
CA GLY A 117 -11.63 11.81 36.27
C GLY A 117 -10.28 11.57 35.61
N LEU A 118 -9.42 12.61 35.57
CA LEU A 118 -8.07 12.51 35.04
C LEU A 118 -7.10 11.94 36.11
N PRO A 119 -6.12 11.11 35.72
CA PRO A 119 -5.21 10.48 36.68
C PRO A 119 -4.29 11.52 37.33
N ALA A 120 -4.04 11.39 38.64
CA ALA A 120 -3.20 12.30 39.40
C ALA A 120 -1.71 12.31 38.97
N THR A 121 -1.29 11.36 38.13
CA THR A 121 0.06 11.29 37.54
C THR A 121 0.25 12.20 36.32
N LEU A 122 -0.84 12.79 35.80
CA LEU A 122 -0.80 13.61 34.60
C LEU A 122 0.03 14.88 34.84
N ALA A 123 1.05 15.08 34.01
CA ALA A 123 1.96 16.21 34.05
C ALA A 123 1.73 17.19 32.88
N LEU A 124 1.28 16.70 31.72
CA LEU A 124 0.98 17.51 30.53
C LEU A 124 -0.46 17.28 30.05
N LEU A 125 -1.19 18.38 29.88
CA LEU A 125 -2.53 18.40 29.30
C LEU A 125 -2.62 19.45 28.20
N SER A 126 -3.00 19.02 27.00
CA SER A 126 -3.19 19.90 25.84
C SER A 126 -4.64 19.86 25.37
N LEU A 127 -5.26 21.04 25.30
CA LEU A 127 -6.67 21.27 24.98
C LEU A 127 -6.83 22.41 23.96
N GLU A 128 -5.85 22.59 23.06
CA GLU A 128 -5.89 23.64 22.04
C GLU A 128 -7.03 23.42 21.03
N ALA A 129 -7.53 24.51 20.44
CA ALA A 129 -8.52 24.44 19.36
C ALA A 129 -9.83 23.68 19.71
N ASN A 130 -10.24 23.72 20.99
CA ASN A 130 -11.54 23.22 21.44
C ASN A 130 -12.56 24.39 21.57
N HIS A 131 -13.68 24.17 22.25
CA HIS A 131 -14.68 25.20 22.55
C HIS A 131 -14.75 25.49 24.05
N ILE A 132 -13.60 25.49 24.74
CA ILE A 132 -13.50 25.77 26.17
C ILE A 132 -13.18 27.26 26.35
N PHE A 133 -14.18 28.06 26.75
CA PHE A 133 -14.02 29.52 26.90
C PHE A 133 -14.45 30.06 28.28
N SER A 134 -14.78 29.18 29.23
CA SER A 134 -15.03 29.51 30.64
C SER A 134 -14.30 28.53 31.54
N ILE A 135 -13.46 29.04 32.44
CA ILE A 135 -12.61 28.24 33.33
C ILE A 135 -12.97 28.56 34.79
N GLN A 136 -13.35 27.52 35.53
CA GLN A 136 -13.73 27.61 36.94
C GLN A 136 -12.72 26.85 37.81
N LYS A 137 -12.69 27.14 39.11
CA LYS A 137 -11.85 26.41 40.08
C LYS A 137 -12.14 24.89 40.09
N ALA A 138 -13.40 24.50 39.91
CA ALA A 138 -13.79 23.10 39.84
C ALA A 138 -13.10 22.36 38.69
N SER A 139 -12.87 23.04 37.56
CA SER A 139 -12.26 22.47 36.34
C SER A 139 -10.85 21.91 36.55
N PHE A 140 -10.14 22.38 37.58
CA PHE A 140 -8.74 22.01 37.87
C PHE A 140 -8.55 21.29 39.21
N SER A 141 -9.64 20.97 39.91
CA SER A 141 -9.58 20.38 41.25
C SER A 141 -8.77 19.07 41.33
N GLU A 142 -8.78 18.29 40.24
CA GLU A 142 -8.07 17.00 40.11
C GLU A 142 -6.64 17.13 39.56
N LEU A 143 -6.24 18.30 39.03
CA LEU A 143 -5.00 18.50 38.27
C LEU A 143 -3.84 19.07 39.10
N GLY A 144 -3.81 18.82 40.41
CA GLY A 144 -2.81 19.43 41.32
C GLY A 144 -1.33 19.13 40.99
N ASN A 145 -1.05 18.09 40.18
CA ASN A 145 0.30 17.71 39.75
C ASN A 145 0.69 18.17 38.35
N ILE A 146 -0.18 18.91 37.64
CA ILE A 146 0.09 19.34 36.26
C ILE A 146 1.28 20.31 36.21
N GLU A 147 2.17 20.11 35.24
CA GLU A 147 3.36 20.92 34.98
C GLU A 147 3.21 21.75 33.71
N VAL A 148 2.51 21.24 32.70
CA VAL A 148 2.31 21.86 31.38
C VAL A 148 0.83 21.86 31.00
N LEU A 149 0.29 23.05 30.73
CA LEU A 149 -1.11 23.23 30.36
C LEU A 149 -1.25 24.12 29.11
N TYR A 150 -1.75 23.53 28.02
CA TYR A 150 -2.06 24.26 26.79
C TYR A 150 -3.58 24.40 26.63
N LEU A 151 -4.06 25.64 26.64
CA LEU A 151 -5.48 26.00 26.53
C LEU A 151 -5.73 27.00 25.39
N GLY A 152 -4.79 27.16 24.46
CA GLY A 152 -4.88 28.16 23.39
C GLY A 152 -5.89 27.85 22.28
N GLN A 153 -6.13 28.82 21.40
CA GLN A 153 -6.95 28.67 20.18
C GLN A 153 -8.41 28.25 20.42
N ASN A 154 -8.93 28.42 21.63
CA ASN A 154 -10.33 28.09 21.96
C ASN A 154 -11.31 29.21 21.56
N CYS A 155 -10.84 30.45 21.39
CA CYS A 155 -11.66 31.55 20.93
C CYS A 155 -10.89 32.59 20.09
N TYR A 156 -10.97 32.46 18.76
CA TYR A 156 -10.35 33.39 17.81
C TYR A 156 -11.04 33.33 16.43
N TYR A 157 -10.53 34.06 15.42
CA TYR A 157 -11.24 34.20 14.13
C TYR A 157 -11.50 32.88 13.37
N ARG A 158 -10.59 31.89 13.47
CA ARG A 158 -10.81 30.54 12.88
C ARG A 158 -11.57 29.60 13.81
N ASN A 159 -11.73 29.92 15.09
CA ASN A 159 -12.52 29.15 16.04
C ASN A 159 -13.31 30.10 16.97
N PRO A 160 -14.36 30.76 16.46
CA PRO A 160 -15.02 31.83 17.21
C PRO A 160 -15.94 31.28 18.31
N CYS A 161 -15.93 31.90 19.49
CA CYS A 161 -16.84 31.59 20.59
C CYS A 161 -17.94 32.65 20.83
N ASN A 162 -17.89 33.79 20.13
CA ASN A 162 -18.83 34.92 20.24
C ASN A 162 -18.94 35.58 21.64
N VAL A 163 -18.10 35.19 22.61
CA VAL A 163 -18.01 35.76 23.95
C VAL A 163 -16.55 36.09 24.28
N SER A 164 -16.31 36.82 25.37
CA SER A 164 -14.98 36.92 25.97
C SER A 164 -14.66 35.65 26.75
N PHE A 165 -13.38 35.28 26.81
CA PHE A 165 -12.95 34.12 27.57
C PHE A 165 -12.88 34.46 29.06
N GLU A 166 -13.64 33.72 29.86
CA GLU A 166 -13.83 33.98 31.28
C GLU A 166 -12.98 33.04 32.14
N ILE A 167 -12.27 33.60 33.12
CA ILE A 167 -11.45 32.84 34.07
C ILE A 167 -11.81 33.31 35.48
N GLU A 168 -12.24 32.37 36.32
CA GLU A 168 -12.46 32.64 37.74
C GLU A 168 -11.16 33.02 38.45
N GLU A 169 -11.21 34.02 39.34
CA GLU A 169 -10.04 34.55 40.05
C GLU A 169 -9.23 33.49 40.82
N THR A 170 -9.89 32.42 41.27
CA THR A 170 -9.27 31.34 42.03
C THR A 170 -8.95 30.09 41.21
N ALA A 171 -9.13 30.13 39.89
CA ALA A 171 -9.03 28.95 39.02
C ALA A 171 -7.66 28.26 39.12
N PHE A 172 -6.56 29.00 38.97
CA PHE A 172 -5.21 28.41 38.89
C PHE A 172 -4.55 28.13 40.25
N LEU A 173 -5.16 28.54 41.37
CA LEU A 173 -4.58 28.40 42.72
C LEU A 173 -4.29 26.95 43.12
N ALA A 174 -5.02 25.99 42.56
CA ALA A 174 -4.83 24.56 42.85
C ALA A 174 -3.58 23.97 42.14
N LEU A 175 -3.08 24.61 41.08
CA LEU A 175 -2.04 24.08 40.19
C LEU A 175 -0.63 24.41 40.70
N LYS A 176 -0.25 23.82 41.83
CA LYS A 176 1.00 24.18 42.56
C LYS A 176 2.30 23.75 41.88
N LYS A 177 2.25 22.94 40.82
CA LYS A 177 3.42 22.47 40.06
C LYS A 177 3.50 23.04 38.65
N LEU A 178 2.57 23.92 38.27
CA LEU A 178 2.48 24.43 36.91
C LEU A 178 3.71 25.26 36.55
N THR A 179 4.38 24.89 35.47
CA THR A 179 5.57 25.55 34.92
C THR A 179 5.31 26.22 33.58
N ILE A 180 4.44 25.66 32.75
CA ILE A 180 4.13 26.18 31.40
C ILE A 180 2.62 26.37 31.29
N LEU A 181 2.20 27.59 30.98
CA LEU A 181 0.80 27.93 30.71
C LEU A 181 0.68 28.65 29.37
N SER A 182 -0.15 28.11 28.49
CA SER A 182 -0.51 28.76 27.23
C SER A 182 -2.00 29.05 27.17
N LEU A 183 -2.34 30.33 27.01
CA LEU A 183 -3.68 30.86 26.82
C LEU A 183 -3.73 31.73 25.55
N LYS A 184 -2.91 31.41 24.55
CA LYS A 184 -2.85 32.12 23.28
C LYS A 184 -4.18 32.09 22.52
N SER A 185 -4.49 33.12 21.74
CA SER A 185 -5.63 33.09 20.79
C SER A 185 -6.96 32.67 21.44
N ASN A 186 -7.26 33.28 22.59
CA ASN A 186 -8.43 32.97 23.40
C ASN A 186 -9.36 34.15 23.61
N ASN A 187 -9.13 35.32 22.98
CA ASN A 187 -9.95 36.51 23.21
C ASN A 187 -9.97 36.95 24.70
N LEU A 188 -8.84 36.80 25.40
CA LEU A 188 -8.66 37.29 26.77
C LEU A 188 -8.57 38.82 26.80
N THR A 189 -9.24 39.45 27.75
CA THR A 189 -9.27 40.91 27.93
C THR A 189 -8.28 41.43 28.98
N GLN A 190 -7.85 40.57 29.91
CA GLN A 190 -6.91 40.89 30.98
C GLN A 190 -6.03 39.68 31.31
N VAL A 191 -4.90 39.91 31.97
CA VAL A 191 -4.06 38.83 32.51
C VAL A 191 -4.83 38.10 33.61
N PRO A 192 -4.85 36.76 33.64
CA PRO A 192 -5.52 36.04 34.70
C PRO A 192 -4.90 36.36 36.07
N PRO A 193 -5.70 36.68 37.11
CA PRO A 193 -5.16 36.97 38.43
C PRO A 193 -4.68 35.68 39.13
N ASN A 194 -3.83 35.84 40.15
CA ASN A 194 -3.38 34.76 41.04
C ASN A 194 -2.72 33.56 40.33
N LEU A 195 -1.97 33.82 39.25
CA LEU A 195 -1.16 32.80 38.60
C LEU A 195 -0.08 32.22 39.56
N PRO A 196 0.25 30.92 39.45
CA PRO A 196 1.17 30.29 40.38
C PRO A 196 2.62 30.76 40.17
N ALA A 197 3.31 31.07 41.27
CA ALA A 197 4.70 31.53 41.26
C ALA A 197 5.72 30.51 40.72
N THR A 198 5.30 29.25 40.48
CA THR A 198 6.11 28.19 39.86
C THR A 198 6.25 28.32 38.35
N LEU A 199 5.44 29.19 37.71
CA LEU A 199 5.49 29.40 36.26
C LEU A 199 6.88 29.86 35.79
N LYS A 200 7.32 29.22 34.70
CA LYS A 200 8.52 29.53 33.94
C LYS A 200 8.17 30.07 32.56
N GLU A 201 7.09 29.61 31.95
CA GLU A 201 6.68 30.04 30.62
C GLU A 201 5.20 30.45 30.62
N LEU A 202 4.93 31.66 30.15
CA LEU A 202 3.59 32.22 30.03
C LEU A 202 3.35 32.75 28.62
N TYR A 203 2.42 32.11 27.92
CA TYR A 203 2.01 32.49 26.56
C TYR A 203 0.60 33.05 26.58
N ILE A 204 0.45 34.36 26.47
CA ILE A 204 -0.84 35.07 26.44
C ILE A 204 -0.97 35.95 25.18
N TYR A 205 -0.24 35.59 24.14
CA TYR A 205 -0.22 36.29 22.86
C TYR A 205 -1.49 36.07 22.03
N ASN A 206 -1.72 36.95 21.05
CA ASN A 206 -2.89 36.99 20.17
C ASN A 206 -4.24 37.03 20.91
N ASN A 207 -4.28 37.77 22.02
CA ASN A 207 -5.50 38.06 22.76
C ASN A 207 -5.95 39.51 22.53
N VAL A 208 -6.83 40.04 23.36
CA VAL A 208 -7.36 41.43 23.27
C VAL A 208 -7.02 42.24 24.53
N ILE A 209 -5.89 41.93 25.18
CA ILE A 209 -5.43 42.59 26.40
C ILE A 209 -4.91 43.99 26.05
N GLN A 210 -5.52 45.03 26.62
CA GLN A 210 -5.17 46.42 26.28
C GLN A 210 -4.18 47.05 27.28
N GLU A 211 -4.18 46.57 28.52
CA GLU A 211 -3.43 47.17 29.62
C GLU A 211 -2.83 46.07 30.51
N ILE A 212 -1.54 46.23 30.87
CA ILE A 212 -0.81 45.40 31.83
C ILE A 212 -0.50 46.27 33.06
N GLN A 213 -1.11 45.92 34.18
CA GLN A 213 -0.99 46.63 35.46
C GLN A 213 0.31 46.24 36.19
N GLU A 214 0.66 47.00 37.24
CA GLU A 214 1.83 46.70 38.08
C GLU A 214 1.72 45.32 38.76
N GLN A 215 0.54 44.96 39.26
CA GLN A 215 0.33 43.73 40.02
C GLN A 215 0.21 42.46 39.17
N ASP A 216 -0.11 42.56 37.87
CA ASP A 216 -0.51 41.42 37.03
C ASP A 216 0.55 40.32 36.93
N LEU A 217 1.84 40.72 36.90
CA LEU A 217 2.99 39.81 36.77
C LEU A 217 3.87 39.79 38.03
N SER A 218 3.50 40.56 39.07
CA SER A 218 4.29 40.71 40.29
C SER A 218 4.52 39.40 41.04
N GLY A 219 3.57 38.45 40.97
CA GLY A 219 3.62 37.14 41.61
C GLY A 219 4.43 36.06 40.88
N LEU A 220 5.14 36.38 39.79
CA LEU A 220 5.79 35.41 38.90
C LEU A 220 7.33 35.53 38.85
N PRO A 221 8.05 35.43 39.98
CA PRO A 221 9.50 35.67 40.01
C PRO A 221 10.34 34.59 39.30
N ASN A 222 9.75 33.43 38.97
CA ASN A 222 10.43 32.33 38.30
C ASN A 222 10.28 32.33 36.78
N LEU A 223 9.60 33.33 36.21
CA LEU A 223 9.30 33.37 34.78
C LEU A 223 10.59 33.55 33.95
N GLU A 224 10.79 32.66 32.98
CA GLU A 224 11.89 32.64 32.02
C GLU A 224 11.42 33.10 30.62
N ILE A 225 10.19 32.80 30.23
CA ILE A 225 9.61 33.18 28.92
C ILE A 225 8.27 33.88 29.14
N LEU A 226 8.13 35.07 28.56
CA LEU A 226 6.87 35.82 28.51
C LEU A 226 6.58 36.23 27.07
N ASP A 227 5.41 35.84 26.57
CA ASP A 227 4.92 36.22 25.25
C ASP A 227 3.59 36.98 25.34
N LEU A 228 3.67 38.28 25.04
CA LEU A 228 2.57 39.24 25.02
C LEU A 228 2.20 39.66 23.59
N SER A 229 2.71 38.95 22.58
CA SER A 229 2.60 39.35 21.17
C SER A 229 1.15 39.50 20.70
N GLY A 230 0.87 40.39 19.75
CA GLY A 230 -0.45 40.44 19.07
C GLY A 230 -1.66 40.87 19.91
N ASN A 231 -1.48 41.44 21.11
CA ASN A 231 -2.59 41.92 21.96
C ASN A 231 -3.17 43.28 21.51
N CYS A 232 -2.34 44.12 20.91
CA CYS A 232 -2.72 45.35 20.22
C CYS A 232 -2.05 45.40 18.85
N PRO A 233 -2.52 44.56 17.90
CA PRO A 233 -1.75 44.22 16.71
C PRO A 233 -1.62 45.38 15.72
N ARG A 234 -0.45 45.44 15.07
CA ARG A 234 -0.22 46.27 13.89
C ARG A 234 -0.86 45.58 12.69
N CYS A 235 -2.05 46.03 12.29
CA CYS A 235 -2.85 45.34 11.28
C CYS A 235 -2.51 45.65 9.81
N TYR A 236 -1.53 46.51 9.54
CA TYR A 236 -1.19 46.88 8.16
C TYR A 236 -0.64 45.66 7.39
N ASN A 237 -1.30 45.30 6.28
CA ASN A 237 -1.02 44.11 5.47
C ASN A 237 -1.16 42.76 6.21
N ALA A 238 -1.87 42.71 7.33
CA ALA A 238 -2.16 41.44 8.00
C ALA A 238 -3.00 40.52 7.07
N PRO A 239 -2.57 39.27 6.81
CA PRO A 239 -3.28 38.33 5.94
C PRO A 239 -4.45 37.63 6.65
N TYR A 240 -4.86 38.14 7.81
CA TYR A 240 -5.93 37.62 8.66
C TYR A 240 -6.79 38.77 9.19
N PRO A 241 -8.04 38.51 9.62
CA PRO A 241 -8.85 39.51 10.30
C PRO A 241 -8.12 40.05 11.53
N CYS A 242 -7.82 41.34 11.53
CA CYS A 242 -7.01 41.99 12.55
C CYS A 242 -7.72 43.25 13.03
N ILE A 243 -7.80 43.41 14.35
CA ILE A 243 -8.48 44.54 15.00
C ILE A 243 -7.45 45.25 15.88
N PRO A 244 -7.07 46.50 15.56
CA PRO A 244 -6.14 47.27 16.38
C PRO A 244 -6.82 47.81 17.65
N CYS A 245 -6.03 48.11 18.68
CA CYS A 245 -6.54 48.69 19.92
C CYS A 245 -6.98 50.16 19.74
N PRO A 246 -7.98 50.64 20.52
CA PRO A 246 -8.42 52.04 20.48
C PRO A 246 -7.35 53.04 20.90
N ARG A 247 -6.48 52.69 21.87
CA ARG A 247 -5.42 53.55 22.43
C ARG A 247 -4.11 53.53 21.63
N SER A 248 -4.15 53.14 20.35
CA SER A 248 -3.01 53.04 19.42
C SER A 248 -1.93 51.99 19.76
N SER A 249 -1.66 51.68 21.03
CA SER A 249 -0.73 50.63 21.47
C SER A 249 -1.18 49.97 22.76
N ILE A 250 -0.61 48.79 23.07
CA ILE A 250 -0.73 48.20 24.41
C ILE A 250 -0.15 49.17 25.46
N GLN A 251 -0.80 49.26 26.62
CA GLN A 251 -0.31 50.06 27.75
C GLN A 251 0.33 49.13 28.78
N ILE A 252 1.64 49.22 28.97
CA ILE A 252 2.37 48.39 29.94
C ILE A 252 2.93 49.31 31.03
N HIS A 253 2.55 49.05 32.27
CA HIS A 253 3.01 49.85 33.42
C HIS A 253 4.55 49.83 33.52
N SER A 254 5.15 50.94 33.95
CA SER A 254 6.62 51.11 33.96
C SER A 254 7.37 50.11 34.84
N LYS A 255 6.69 49.54 35.84
CA LYS A 255 7.16 48.53 36.79
C LYS A 255 6.59 47.12 36.56
N ALA A 256 5.85 46.90 35.48
CA ALA A 256 5.15 45.62 35.25
C ALA A 256 6.09 44.40 35.24
N PHE A 257 7.36 44.60 34.90
CA PHE A 257 8.36 43.52 34.81
C PHE A 257 9.37 43.50 35.98
N ASP A 258 9.20 44.34 37.00
CA ASP A 258 10.18 44.50 38.09
C ASP A 258 10.48 43.20 38.84
N SER A 259 9.50 42.29 38.95
CA SER A 259 9.61 40.98 39.62
C SER A 259 10.28 39.90 38.77
N LEU A 260 10.43 40.09 37.45
CA LEU A 260 10.78 39.05 36.49
C LEU A 260 12.31 38.90 36.31
N GLU A 261 13.04 38.72 37.42
CA GLU A 261 14.51 38.70 37.42
C GLU A 261 15.14 37.54 36.62
N LYS A 262 14.39 36.45 36.44
CA LYS A 262 14.82 35.25 35.70
C LYS A 262 14.46 35.27 34.21
N LEU A 263 13.82 36.34 33.72
CA LEU A 263 13.34 36.40 32.36
C LEU A 263 14.50 36.33 31.35
N ARG A 264 14.36 35.43 30.38
CA ARG A 264 15.33 35.16 29.30
C ARG A 264 14.76 35.52 27.94
N ILE A 265 13.46 35.31 27.73
CA ILE A 265 12.80 35.58 26.45
C ILE A 265 11.61 36.49 26.72
N LEU A 266 11.59 37.65 26.06
CA LEU A 266 10.47 38.58 26.08
C LEU A 266 10.04 38.85 24.64
N ARG A 267 8.77 38.55 24.33
CA ARG A 267 8.18 38.80 23.01
C ARG A 267 7.06 39.81 23.10
N LEU A 268 7.23 40.88 22.35
CA LEU A 268 6.33 42.02 22.22
C LEU A 268 6.05 42.28 20.72
N HIS A 269 6.07 41.23 19.91
CA HIS A 269 5.75 41.29 18.49
C HIS A 269 4.33 41.85 18.30
N SER A 270 4.13 42.73 17.31
CA SER A 270 2.81 43.25 16.93
C SER A 270 2.00 43.77 18.14
N ASN A 271 2.58 44.71 18.88
CA ASN A 271 1.94 45.38 20.03
C ASN A 271 1.69 46.88 19.77
N SER A 272 1.97 47.34 18.53
CA SER A 272 1.85 48.73 18.08
C SER A 272 2.64 49.73 18.95
N LEU A 273 3.72 49.30 19.60
CA LEU A 273 4.57 50.12 20.46
C LEU A 273 5.24 51.24 19.66
N GLN A 274 5.34 52.44 20.24
CA GLN A 274 6.01 53.60 19.62
C GLN A 274 7.31 53.99 20.33
N SER A 275 7.45 53.64 21.60
CA SER A 275 8.65 53.86 22.41
C SER A 275 8.84 52.69 23.38
N ILE A 276 10.07 52.52 23.87
CA ILE A 276 10.43 51.45 24.79
C ILE A 276 11.04 52.04 26.06
N PRO A 277 10.29 52.10 27.18
CA PRO A 277 10.79 52.61 28.44
C PRO A 277 11.96 51.78 28.96
N SER A 278 13.11 52.42 29.26
CA SER A 278 14.25 51.72 29.85
C SER A 278 13.96 51.12 31.24
N SER A 279 12.92 51.62 31.93
CA SER A 279 12.49 51.09 33.23
C SER A 279 12.08 49.62 33.16
N TRP A 280 11.54 49.15 32.02
CA TRP A 280 11.13 47.76 31.82
C TRP A 280 12.27 46.76 32.02
N PHE A 281 13.51 47.16 31.75
CA PHE A 281 14.67 46.26 31.79
C PHE A 281 15.55 46.45 33.03
N LYS A 282 15.16 47.33 33.95
CA LYS A 282 15.98 47.72 35.13
C LYS A 282 16.43 46.51 35.95
N ASN A 283 15.55 45.52 36.13
CA ASN A 283 15.82 44.31 36.93
C ASN A 283 16.08 43.06 36.07
N ILE A 284 15.92 43.12 34.74
CA ILE A 284 16.00 41.96 33.84
C ILE A 284 17.41 41.80 33.24
N LYS A 285 18.36 41.34 34.06
CA LYS A 285 19.79 41.28 33.66
C LYS A 285 20.14 40.11 32.75
N ASN A 286 19.29 39.09 32.68
CA ASN A 286 19.57 37.81 32.01
C ASN A 286 18.83 37.64 30.68
N LEU A 287 18.22 38.70 30.15
CA LEU A 287 17.48 38.62 28.89
C LEU A 287 18.40 38.19 27.74
N LYS A 288 17.97 37.19 26.98
CA LYS A 288 18.67 36.55 25.86
C LYS A 288 18.00 36.85 24.53
N GLU A 289 16.68 36.81 24.47
CA GLU A 289 15.89 37.09 23.27
C GLU A 289 14.90 38.20 23.55
N LEU A 290 14.89 39.20 22.66
CA LEU A 290 13.92 40.29 22.67
C LEU A 290 13.34 40.44 21.27
N ASP A 291 12.05 40.17 21.13
CA ASP A 291 11.29 40.38 19.90
C ASP A 291 10.42 41.63 20.02
N LEU A 292 10.74 42.63 19.21
CA LEU A 292 10.05 43.90 19.08
C LEU A 292 9.54 44.12 17.64
N SER A 293 9.39 43.03 16.87
CA SER A 293 8.94 43.09 15.49
C SER A 293 7.49 43.59 15.34
N GLN A 294 7.12 44.11 14.17
CA GLN A 294 5.77 44.61 13.86
C GLN A 294 5.25 45.70 14.82
N ASN A 295 6.13 46.56 15.35
CA ASN A 295 5.73 47.75 16.12
C ASN A 295 5.93 49.03 15.28
N PHE A 296 5.97 50.21 15.89
CA PHE A 296 6.22 51.50 15.24
C PHE A 296 7.49 52.17 15.78
N LEU A 297 8.58 51.40 15.88
CA LEU A 297 9.80 51.78 16.63
C LEU A 297 10.90 52.47 15.80
N VAL A 298 10.68 52.86 14.54
CA VAL A 298 11.75 53.48 13.70
C VAL A 298 12.45 54.65 14.39
N ARG A 299 11.71 55.51 15.11
CA ARG A 299 12.30 56.63 15.85
C ARG A 299 13.09 56.15 17.08
N GLU A 300 12.54 55.17 17.80
CA GLU A 300 13.18 54.54 18.96
C GLU A 300 14.47 53.82 18.57
N ILE A 301 14.55 53.14 17.41
CA ILE A 301 15.78 52.48 16.93
C ILE A 301 16.95 53.46 16.78
N GLY A 302 16.66 54.72 16.44
CA GLY A 302 17.67 55.77 16.31
C GLY A 302 18.15 56.39 17.64
N ASP A 303 17.52 56.06 18.78
CA ASP A 303 17.88 56.53 20.13
C ASP A 303 18.26 55.34 21.05
N ALA A 304 17.34 54.38 21.18
CA ALA A 304 17.52 53.05 21.74
C ALA A 304 18.25 53.01 23.09
N GLN A 305 17.91 53.91 24.01
CA GLN A 305 18.54 54.01 25.33
C GLN A 305 18.35 52.74 26.18
N PHE A 306 17.24 52.02 25.96
CA PHE A 306 16.94 50.78 26.68
C PHE A 306 17.97 49.66 26.45
N LEU A 307 18.71 49.68 25.33
CA LEU A 307 19.72 48.66 25.03
C LEU A 307 20.87 48.64 26.04
N THR A 308 21.16 49.78 26.68
CA THR A 308 22.21 49.89 27.71
C THR A 308 21.93 49.01 28.95
N PHE A 309 20.68 48.60 29.15
CA PHE A 309 20.26 47.70 30.23
C PHE A 309 20.31 46.22 29.83
N LEU A 310 20.67 45.90 28.58
CA LEU A 310 20.57 44.55 28.00
C LEU A 310 21.92 43.97 27.52
N PRO A 311 22.99 43.97 28.32
CA PRO A 311 24.30 43.47 27.87
C PRO A 311 24.33 41.95 27.60
N SER A 312 23.39 41.21 28.17
CA SER A 312 23.28 39.75 28.06
C SER A 312 22.58 39.25 26.80
N LEU A 313 22.00 40.16 26.01
CA LEU A 313 21.14 39.86 24.87
C LEU A 313 21.92 39.15 23.75
N VAL A 314 21.32 38.10 23.20
CA VAL A 314 21.88 37.24 22.15
C VAL A 314 21.13 37.44 20.83
N GLN A 315 19.80 37.58 20.89
CA GLN A 315 18.95 37.82 19.74
C GLN A 315 18.09 39.07 19.94
N LEU A 316 18.12 39.95 18.96
CA LEU A 316 17.27 41.15 18.89
C LEU A 316 16.55 41.17 17.54
N ASP A 317 15.22 41.16 17.59
CA ASP A 317 14.37 41.30 16.41
C ASP A 317 13.63 42.65 16.42
N LEU A 318 13.94 43.48 15.45
CA LEU A 318 13.36 44.81 15.25
C LEU A 318 12.63 44.90 13.89
N SER A 319 12.25 43.75 13.34
CA SER A 319 11.72 43.67 11.98
C SER A 319 10.34 44.32 11.82
N PHE A 320 10.04 44.83 10.63
CA PHE A 320 8.75 45.45 10.24
C PHE A 320 8.31 46.63 11.11
N ASN A 321 9.27 47.42 11.60
CA ASN A 321 9.00 48.63 12.38
C ASN A 321 8.75 49.89 11.52
N PHE A 322 8.80 49.81 10.19
CA PHE A 322 8.68 50.94 9.26
C PHE A 322 7.50 51.87 9.54
N GLU A 323 7.69 53.17 9.30
CA GLU A 323 6.60 54.16 9.33
C GLU A 323 5.78 54.08 8.03
N LEU A 324 4.45 54.10 8.14
CA LEU A 324 3.58 53.93 6.98
C LEU A 324 3.77 55.08 5.99
N LYS A 325 3.91 54.74 4.70
CA LYS A 325 4.11 55.70 3.59
C LYS A 325 5.42 56.50 3.67
N VAL A 326 6.37 56.11 4.50
CA VAL A 326 7.70 56.72 4.60
C VAL A 326 8.73 55.79 3.99
N TYR A 327 9.67 56.35 3.22
CA TYR A 327 10.79 55.61 2.65
C TYR A 327 12.10 56.34 2.98
N SER A 328 12.73 55.91 4.07
CA SER A 328 13.90 56.55 4.64
C SER A 328 15.08 56.57 3.66
N PRO A 329 15.89 57.65 3.63
CA PRO A 329 17.07 57.69 2.76
C PRO A 329 18.14 56.68 3.18
N TYR A 330 18.40 56.56 4.48
CA TYR A 330 19.45 55.72 5.06
C TYR A 330 18.93 54.99 6.30
N LEU A 331 19.65 53.94 6.71
CA LEU A 331 19.46 53.28 8.00
C LEU A 331 20.05 54.16 9.11
N LYS A 332 19.33 54.31 10.23
CA LYS A 332 19.80 55.06 11.40
C LYS A 332 19.79 54.16 12.62
N LEU A 333 20.97 53.75 13.07
CA LEU A 333 21.17 53.00 14.31
C LEU A 333 21.77 53.91 15.38
N SER A 334 21.34 53.72 16.62
CA SER A 334 21.95 54.40 17.77
C SER A 334 23.33 53.83 18.10
N GLU A 335 24.21 54.66 18.68
CA GLU A 335 25.50 54.21 19.21
C GLU A 335 25.34 53.22 20.37
N THR A 336 24.17 53.18 21.03
CA THR A 336 23.90 52.25 22.14
C THR A 336 23.89 50.79 21.71
N PHE A 337 23.74 50.48 20.42
CA PHE A 337 23.87 49.10 19.90
C PHE A 337 25.24 48.49 20.21
N SER A 338 26.29 49.30 20.33
CA SER A 338 27.63 48.86 20.73
C SER A 338 27.69 48.23 22.14
N SER A 339 26.70 48.50 23.00
CA SER A 339 26.62 47.93 24.35
C SER A 339 26.20 46.45 24.38
N LEU A 340 25.66 45.92 23.28
CA LEU A 340 25.14 44.55 23.19
C LEU A 340 26.25 43.51 22.95
N SER A 341 27.21 43.43 23.88
CA SER A 341 28.44 42.64 23.71
C SER A 341 28.25 41.15 23.39
N ASN A 342 27.12 40.55 23.80
CA ASN A 342 26.79 39.15 23.55
C ASN A 342 25.88 38.90 22.34
N LEU A 343 25.55 39.95 21.56
CA LEU A 343 24.61 39.84 20.46
C LEU A 343 25.18 38.95 19.36
N GLU A 344 24.43 37.90 19.00
CA GLU A 344 24.76 36.96 17.94
C GLU A 344 23.89 37.17 16.70
N THR A 345 22.62 37.53 16.89
CA THR A 345 21.63 37.69 15.82
C THR A 345 20.93 39.04 15.94
N LEU A 346 21.02 39.83 14.87
CA LEU A 346 20.27 41.09 14.71
C LEU A 346 19.40 41.03 13.46
N ARG A 347 18.09 41.20 13.63
CA ARG A 347 17.15 41.28 12.51
C ARG A 347 16.51 42.65 12.40
N LEU A 348 16.61 43.24 11.21
CA LEU A 348 16.16 44.58 10.86
C LEU A 348 15.38 44.55 9.54
N LYS A 349 14.59 43.49 9.30
CA LYS A 349 13.76 43.42 8.10
C LYS A 349 12.72 44.52 8.11
N GLY A 350 12.25 45.00 6.96
CA GLY A 350 11.13 45.94 6.93
C GLY A 350 11.33 47.21 7.78
N TYR A 351 12.57 47.70 7.89
CA TYR A 351 12.87 49.08 8.30
C TYR A 351 12.54 50.06 7.16
N VAL A 352 12.74 49.62 5.92
CA VAL A 352 12.40 50.32 4.65
C VAL A 352 13.27 51.57 4.42
N PHE A 353 14.39 51.41 3.71
CA PHE A 353 15.34 52.50 3.42
C PHE A 353 16.04 52.34 2.06
N LYS A 354 16.53 53.44 1.48
CA LYS A 354 17.02 53.49 0.08
C LYS A 354 18.46 53.00 -0.08
N GLU A 355 19.37 53.45 0.77
CA GLU A 355 20.81 53.25 0.61
C GLU A 355 21.42 52.74 1.91
N LEU A 356 22.28 51.71 1.81
CA LEU A 356 23.09 51.18 2.89
C LEU A 356 24.54 51.64 2.72
N ARG A 357 24.99 52.55 3.58
CA ARG A 357 26.37 53.07 3.59
C ARG A 357 27.17 52.40 4.71
N ALA A 358 28.48 52.34 4.57
CA ALA A 358 29.37 51.79 5.60
C ALA A 358 29.14 52.44 6.99
N GLN A 359 28.94 53.76 7.02
CA GLN A 359 28.69 54.50 8.27
C GLN A 359 27.39 54.11 8.99
N ASP A 360 26.40 53.57 8.28
CA ASP A 360 25.11 53.24 8.87
C ASP A 360 25.21 51.98 9.77
N LEU A 361 26.28 51.19 9.63
CA LEU A 361 26.57 49.98 10.42
C LEU A 361 27.68 50.18 11.46
N HIS A 362 28.26 51.39 11.58
CA HIS A 362 29.36 51.67 12.52
C HIS A 362 29.10 51.22 13.96
N PRO A 363 27.90 51.44 14.55
CA PRO A 363 27.62 50.99 15.92
C PRO A 363 27.78 49.48 16.15
N LEU A 364 27.63 48.68 15.08
CA LEU A 364 27.71 47.22 15.13
C LEU A 364 29.13 46.68 15.02
N LEU A 365 30.09 47.47 14.53
CA LEU A 365 31.47 47.01 14.28
C LEU A 365 32.19 46.52 15.53
N SER A 366 31.81 47.04 16.70
CA SER A 366 32.37 46.62 17.99
C SER A 366 31.87 45.24 18.47
N LEU A 367 30.80 44.71 17.86
CA LEU A 367 30.12 43.49 18.28
C LEU A 367 30.86 42.24 17.76
N ARG A 368 31.74 41.68 18.59
CA ARG A 368 32.58 40.54 18.22
C ARG A 368 31.84 39.22 18.11
N ASN A 369 30.66 39.10 18.70
CA ASN A 369 29.87 37.88 18.69
C ASN A 369 28.80 37.86 17.60
N LEU A 370 28.64 38.95 16.83
CA LEU A 370 27.60 39.06 15.82
C LEU A 370 27.87 38.10 14.66
N THR A 371 27.05 37.05 14.57
CA THR A 371 27.16 36.00 13.54
C THR A 371 26.13 36.13 12.44
N MET A 372 24.95 36.70 12.73
CA MET A 372 23.87 36.89 11.78
C MET A 372 23.40 38.34 11.77
N LEU A 373 23.42 38.95 10.58
CA LEU A 373 22.84 40.26 10.32
C LEU A 373 21.80 40.13 9.20
N ASP A 374 20.55 40.40 9.53
CA ASP A 374 19.43 40.27 8.62
C ASP A 374 18.84 41.63 8.26
N LEU A 375 19.04 42.02 7.00
CA LEU A 375 18.59 43.26 6.38
C LEU A 375 17.65 42.97 5.19
N GLY A 376 17.01 41.79 5.17
CA GLY A 376 16.07 41.43 4.11
C GLY A 376 14.82 42.32 4.08
N THR A 377 14.10 42.35 2.96
CA THR A 377 12.81 43.08 2.83
C THR A 377 12.88 44.56 3.24
N ASN A 378 13.96 45.27 2.87
CA ASN A 378 14.14 46.69 3.18
C ASN A 378 14.00 47.61 1.96
N PHE A 379 13.79 47.05 0.78
CA PHE A 379 13.76 47.77 -0.49
C PHE A 379 15.04 48.60 -0.75
N ILE A 380 16.19 48.14 -0.26
CA ILE A 380 17.49 48.78 -0.47
C ILE A 380 17.81 48.80 -1.96
N LYS A 381 18.22 49.94 -2.51
CA LYS A 381 18.57 50.09 -3.94
C LYS A 381 20.07 50.01 -4.17
N VAL A 382 20.85 50.58 -3.26
CA VAL A 382 22.31 50.66 -3.32
C VAL A 382 22.85 50.23 -1.97
N ALA A 383 23.85 49.34 -1.98
CA ALA A 383 24.47 48.84 -0.77
C ALA A 383 25.98 48.74 -0.97
N ASP A 384 26.74 49.34 -0.05
CA ASP A 384 28.20 49.17 0.00
C ASP A 384 28.54 47.82 0.64
N MET A 385 28.83 46.83 -0.19
CA MET A 385 29.16 45.47 0.26
C MET A 385 30.53 45.38 0.95
N ALA A 386 31.41 46.36 0.77
CA ALA A 386 32.76 46.32 1.32
C ALA A 386 32.75 46.43 2.85
N VAL A 387 31.70 46.99 3.46
CA VAL A 387 31.55 47.10 4.92
C VAL A 387 31.56 45.73 5.61
N PHE A 388 31.05 44.67 4.96
CA PHE A 388 30.96 43.34 5.56
C PHE A 388 32.30 42.64 5.75
N LYS A 389 33.39 43.19 5.18
CA LYS A 389 34.76 42.74 5.45
C LYS A 389 35.20 43.10 6.87
N GLU A 390 34.64 44.16 7.44
CA GLU A 390 34.98 44.67 8.78
C GLU A 390 34.39 43.81 9.90
N PHE A 391 33.49 42.87 9.55
CA PHE A 391 32.86 41.93 10.46
C PHE A 391 33.47 40.52 10.32
N PRO A 392 34.46 40.15 11.16
CA PRO A 392 35.13 38.86 11.06
C PRO A 392 34.27 37.70 11.57
N ALA A 393 33.36 37.95 12.51
CA ALA A 393 32.50 36.94 13.12
C ALA A 393 31.20 36.65 12.33
N LEU A 394 30.82 37.54 11.40
CA LEU A 394 29.63 37.36 10.59
C LEU A 394 29.74 36.10 9.74
N LYS A 395 28.79 35.18 9.96
CA LYS A 395 28.60 33.94 9.22
C LYS A 395 27.49 34.07 8.20
N PHE A 396 26.43 34.83 8.49
CA PHE A 396 25.29 34.98 7.60
C PHE A 396 24.87 36.45 7.46
N ILE A 397 24.84 36.92 6.23
CA ILE A 397 24.39 38.27 5.86
C ILE A 397 23.20 38.10 4.92
N ASP A 398 22.02 38.49 5.38
CA ASP A 398 20.78 38.40 4.60
C ASP A 398 20.43 39.78 4.02
N LEU A 399 20.52 39.93 2.70
CA LEU A 399 20.08 41.08 1.92
C LEU A 399 18.98 40.68 0.92
N SER A 400 18.29 39.57 1.19
CA SER A 400 17.24 39.05 0.32
C SER A 400 16.04 40.00 0.21
N VAL A 401 15.30 39.91 -0.90
CA VAL A 401 14.04 40.68 -1.09
C VAL A 401 14.28 42.19 -0.98
N ASN A 402 15.37 42.67 -1.58
CA ASN A 402 15.67 44.10 -1.71
C ASN A 402 15.52 44.53 -3.18
N LYS A 403 15.94 45.75 -3.49
CA LYS A 403 15.94 46.30 -4.86
C LYS A 403 17.36 46.60 -5.33
N ILE A 404 18.35 45.86 -4.82
CA ILE A 404 19.75 46.10 -5.09
C ILE A 404 19.98 45.86 -6.57
N SER A 405 20.56 46.85 -7.23
CA SER A 405 20.98 46.80 -8.62
C SER A 405 22.42 47.30 -8.72
N PRO A 406 23.18 46.91 -9.75
CA PRO A 406 24.56 47.35 -9.92
C PRO A 406 24.64 48.87 -9.88
N SER A 407 25.58 49.40 -9.10
CA SER A 407 25.84 50.84 -9.00
C SER A 407 26.34 51.34 -10.35
N SER A 408 25.45 51.93 -11.17
CA SER A 408 25.90 52.81 -12.23
C SER A 408 26.59 53.98 -11.54
N GLY A 409 27.90 54.12 -11.73
CA GLY A 409 28.64 55.34 -11.40
C GLY A 409 28.18 56.57 -12.20
N GLU A 410 27.01 56.52 -12.82
CA GLU A 410 26.41 57.60 -13.58
C GLU A 410 24.95 57.79 -13.16
N SER A 411 24.68 59.00 -12.73
CA SER A 411 23.37 59.62 -12.60
C SER A 411 22.54 59.45 -13.89
N ASN A 412 21.23 59.23 -13.71
CA ASN A 412 20.17 59.37 -14.71
C ASN A 412 20.13 58.33 -15.84
N PHE A 413 19.49 57.19 -15.58
CA PHE A 413 18.65 56.55 -16.60
C PHE A 413 17.30 56.16 -16.00
N TYR A 414 16.27 56.90 -16.40
CA TYR A 414 14.87 56.50 -16.23
C TYR A 414 14.59 55.34 -17.18
N GLY A 415 14.62 54.11 -16.66
CA GLY A 415 14.18 52.91 -17.35
C GLY A 415 13.03 52.27 -16.61
N PHE A 416 11.79 52.63 -16.97
CA PHE A 416 10.61 51.87 -16.60
C PHE A 416 10.61 50.58 -17.43
N CYS A 417 10.63 49.41 -16.79
CA CYS A 417 10.20 48.17 -17.42
C CYS A 417 9.46 47.26 -16.43
N SER A 418 8.31 46.84 -16.94
CA SER A 418 7.26 45.95 -16.45
C SER A 418 7.74 44.76 -15.62
N ASN A 419 7.06 44.54 -14.48
CA ASN A 419 7.08 43.27 -13.77
C ASN A 419 6.67 42.14 -14.73
N PRO A 420 7.49 41.08 -14.91
CA PRO A 420 6.98 39.83 -15.44
C PRO A 420 6.02 39.25 -14.39
N GLY A 421 4.81 38.92 -14.82
CA GLY A 421 3.85 38.20 -13.99
C GLY A 421 4.46 36.88 -13.54
N ILE A 422 4.66 36.74 -12.23
CA ILE A 422 5.10 35.50 -11.60
C ILE A 422 3.92 34.51 -11.66
N SER A 423 4.20 33.26 -12.03
CA SER A 423 3.18 32.20 -12.05
C SER A 423 2.65 31.92 -10.63
N VAL A 424 1.33 31.71 -10.53
CA VAL A 424 0.59 31.54 -9.26
C VAL A 424 1.06 30.32 -8.44
N GLU A 425 1.67 29.33 -9.06
CA GLU A 425 2.13 28.10 -8.36
C GLU A 425 3.48 28.28 -7.65
N GLN A 426 4.41 29.07 -8.22
CA GLN A 426 5.66 29.43 -7.55
C GLN A 426 5.38 30.31 -6.33
N TYR A 427 4.41 31.22 -6.46
CA TYR A 427 3.90 32.08 -5.38
C TYR A 427 3.49 31.28 -4.13
N ASN A 428 2.83 30.13 -4.28
CA ASN A 428 2.29 29.37 -3.14
C ASN A 428 3.35 28.71 -2.23
N ARG A 429 4.52 28.31 -2.76
CA ARG A 429 5.66 27.85 -1.93
C ARG A 429 6.47 29.03 -1.39
N GLN A 430 6.61 30.09 -2.20
CA GLN A 430 7.43 31.27 -1.91
C GLN A 430 6.85 32.17 -0.80
N VAL A 431 5.52 32.21 -0.66
CA VAL A 431 4.84 33.01 0.38
C VAL A 431 4.94 32.36 1.77
N GLN A 432 5.12 31.03 1.88
CA GLN A 432 5.12 30.34 3.18
C GLN A 432 6.30 30.71 4.10
N GLN A 433 7.46 31.09 3.54
CA GLN A 433 8.68 31.43 4.31
C GLN A 433 8.70 32.90 4.74
N GLU A 434 8.33 33.82 3.86
CA GLU A 434 8.23 35.27 4.17
C GLU A 434 7.02 35.60 5.08
N MET A 435 6.04 34.70 5.14
CA MET A 435 4.90 34.85 6.04
C MET A 435 5.28 34.86 7.52
N HIS A 436 6.48 34.44 7.97
CA HIS A 436 6.84 34.35 9.40
C HIS A 436 6.36 35.57 10.23
N TYR A 437 6.72 36.80 9.82
CA TYR A 437 6.32 38.04 10.52
C TYR A 437 4.86 38.46 10.31
N PHE A 438 4.15 37.82 9.40
CA PHE A 438 2.75 38.11 9.04
C PHE A 438 1.83 36.92 9.31
N ARG A 439 2.30 35.82 9.91
CA ARG A 439 1.45 34.72 10.36
C ARG A 439 0.65 35.21 11.56
N TYR A 440 -0.55 34.65 11.72
CA TYR A 440 -1.34 34.91 12.90
C TYR A 440 -0.67 34.28 14.12
N ASP A 441 -0.39 32.98 14.07
CA ASP A 441 0.31 32.23 15.12
C ASP A 441 1.44 31.44 14.46
N GLU A 442 2.67 31.84 14.72
CA GLU A 442 3.85 31.19 14.16
C GLU A 442 4.10 29.80 14.78
N TYR A 443 3.76 29.66 16.06
CA TYR A 443 3.93 28.45 16.86
C TYR A 443 2.64 27.60 16.88
N GLU A 444 1.77 27.74 15.87
CA GLU A 444 0.56 26.94 15.70
C GLU A 444 0.93 25.46 15.45
N ARG A 445 0.38 24.55 16.26
CA ARG A 445 0.58 23.11 16.06
C ARG A 445 -0.32 22.61 14.93
N SER A 446 0.27 21.89 14.00
CA SER A 446 -0.46 21.14 12.99
C SER A 446 -1.03 19.85 13.59
N CYS A 447 -2.20 19.42 13.12
CA CYS A 447 -2.79 18.13 13.50
C CYS A 447 -1.87 16.91 13.23
N ARG A 448 -0.86 17.06 12.35
CA ARG A 448 0.06 15.98 11.96
C ARG A 448 1.28 15.83 12.86
N SER A 449 1.68 16.87 13.59
CA SER A 449 2.92 16.87 14.38
C SER A 449 2.64 17.32 15.81
N LYS A 450 3.15 16.58 16.81
CA LYS A 450 3.01 16.95 18.24
C LYS A 450 3.91 18.11 18.61
N ASP A 451 5.10 18.11 18.02
CA ASP A 451 6.02 19.22 18.11
C ASP A 451 5.34 20.43 17.49
N ILE A 452 5.46 21.58 18.16
CA ILE A 452 5.34 22.88 17.49
C ILE A 452 6.12 22.68 16.19
N GLU A 453 5.46 22.83 15.04
CA GLU A 453 6.21 22.84 13.79
C GLU A 453 7.23 23.92 14.04
N ALA A 454 8.49 23.54 14.26
CA ALA A 454 9.52 24.48 14.53
C ALA A 454 9.57 25.28 13.23
N SER A 455 8.88 26.41 13.23
CA SER A 455 9.15 27.51 12.36
C SER A 455 10.49 28.06 12.83
N SER A 456 11.52 27.22 12.79
CA SER A 456 12.83 27.69 12.39
C SER A 456 12.51 28.47 11.13
N TYR A 457 12.61 29.79 11.19
CA TYR A 457 12.78 30.62 10.02
C TYR A 457 13.73 29.85 9.10
N LYS A 458 13.19 29.15 8.10
CA LYS A 458 14.00 28.41 7.14
C LYS A 458 14.46 29.49 6.21
N SER A 459 15.73 29.87 6.38
CA SER A 459 16.41 30.77 5.47
C SER A 459 16.07 30.38 4.02
N LEU A 460 15.89 31.37 3.15
CA LEU A 460 15.76 31.14 1.70
C LEU A 460 17.00 30.39 1.17
N VAL A 461 18.12 30.53 1.87
CA VAL A 461 19.34 29.77 1.68
C VAL A 461 19.19 28.31 2.13
N LYS A 462 19.57 27.38 1.26
CA LYS A 462 19.62 25.95 1.58
C LYS A 462 20.59 25.66 2.74
N GLU A 463 20.22 24.75 3.63
CA GLU A 463 21.02 24.38 4.82
C GLU A 463 22.47 23.98 4.45
N ASP A 464 22.64 23.29 3.31
CA ASP A 464 23.94 22.94 2.75
C ASP A 464 24.86 24.15 2.59
N CYS A 465 24.34 25.29 2.11
CA CYS A 465 25.10 26.51 1.89
C CYS A 465 25.56 27.15 3.22
N LEU A 466 24.71 27.15 4.25
CA LEU A 466 25.08 27.65 5.59
C LEU A 466 26.18 26.81 6.23
N ASN A 467 26.21 25.50 5.97
CA ASN A 467 27.24 24.59 6.46
C ASN A 467 28.63 24.83 5.83
N TYR A 468 28.69 25.45 4.64
CA TYR A 468 29.96 25.78 3.99
C TYR A 468 30.72 26.94 4.65
N GLY A 469 30.02 27.82 5.38
CA GLY A 469 30.63 28.92 6.14
C GLY A 469 30.01 30.28 5.83
N LYS A 470 30.85 31.32 5.70
CA LYS A 470 30.39 32.70 5.52
C LYS A 470 29.51 32.82 4.27
N THR A 471 28.29 33.27 4.46
CA THR A 471 27.21 33.26 3.47
C THR A 471 26.66 34.66 3.27
N LEU A 472 26.52 35.05 2.01
CA LEU A 472 25.84 36.27 1.58
C LEU A 472 24.60 35.91 0.76
N ASP A 473 23.42 36.31 1.23
CA ASP A 473 22.16 36.14 0.50
C ASP A 473 21.75 37.43 -0.20
N LEU A 474 21.83 37.43 -1.53
CA LEU A 474 21.36 38.49 -2.42
C LEU A 474 20.17 38.02 -3.27
N SER A 475 19.47 36.97 -2.85
CA SER A 475 18.32 36.45 -3.58
C SER A 475 17.19 37.48 -3.67
N ARG A 476 16.37 37.39 -4.73
CA ARG A 476 15.21 38.28 -4.92
C ARG A 476 15.57 39.77 -4.90
N ASN A 477 16.64 40.12 -5.60
CA ASN A 477 17.06 41.50 -5.84
C ASN A 477 16.82 41.88 -7.31
N ASN A 478 17.27 43.07 -7.69
CA ASN A 478 17.18 43.59 -9.06
C ASN A 478 18.54 43.53 -9.77
N VAL A 479 19.39 42.55 -9.43
CA VAL A 479 20.69 42.40 -10.08
C VAL A 479 20.46 41.87 -11.49
N PHE A 480 20.80 42.66 -12.52
CA PHE A 480 20.66 42.28 -13.92
C PHE A 480 22.01 42.06 -14.62
N PHE A 481 23.08 42.56 -14.02
CA PHE A 481 24.46 42.46 -14.49
C PHE A 481 25.37 42.29 -13.27
N VAL A 482 26.43 41.50 -13.36
CA VAL A 482 27.36 41.25 -12.26
C VAL A 482 28.71 41.87 -12.59
N ASN A 483 29.13 42.86 -11.79
CA ASN A 483 30.43 43.48 -11.93
C ASN A 483 31.40 42.89 -10.88
N PRO A 484 32.63 42.48 -11.25
CA PRO A 484 33.62 42.01 -10.29
C PRO A 484 33.83 42.94 -9.10
N SER A 485 33.78 44.26 -9.31
CA SER A 485 33.96 45.24 -8.24
C SER A 485 32.91 45.16 -7.14
N ASP A 486 31.71 44.65 -7.43
CA ASP A 486 30.61 44.53 -6.46
C ASP A 486 30.97 43.55 -5.31
N PHE A 487 31.91 42.64 -5.55
CA PHE A 487 32.39 41.66 -4.58
C PHE A 487 33.78 41.96 -4.01
N GLN A 488 34.29 43.18 -4.21
CA GLN A 488 35.59 43.57 -3.70
C GLN A 488 35.63 43.48 -2.16
N GLY A 489 36.62 42.77 -1.62
CA GLY A 489 36.77 42.57 -0.17
C GLY A 489 35.97 41.40 0.41
N LEU A 490 35.24 40.64 -0.41
CA LEU A 490 34.42 39.49 0.01
C LEU A 490 35.07 38.13 -0.31
N SER A 491 36.39 38.05 -0.39
CA SER A 491 37.12 36.82 -0.74
C SER A 491 36.90 35.65 0.22
N SER A 492 36.54 35.94 1.47
CA SER A 492 36.25 34.94 2.53
C SER A 492 34.88 34.26 2.40
N LEU A 493 34.03 34.70 1.47
CA LEU A 493 32.73 34.09 1.25
C LEU A 493 32.87 32.64 0.79
N LYS A 494 32.10 31.76 1.43
CA LYS A 494 32.00 30.33 1.10
C LYS A 494 30.72 30.03 0.33
N CYS A 495 29.66 30.79 0.59
CA CYS A 495 28.42 30.67 -0.14
C CYS A 495 27.86 32.03 -0.57
N LEU A 496 27.35 32.08 -1.80
CA LEU A 496 26.67 33.22 -2.37
C LEU A 496 25.34 32.77 -2.97
N ASN A 497 24.25 33.39 -2.54
CA ASN A 497 22.93 33.19 -3.12
C ASN A 497 22.55 34.40 -3.98
N LEU A 498 22.44 34.20 -5.30
CA LEU A 498 21.98 35.16 -6.28
C LEU A 498 20.66 34.73 -6.93
N SER A 499 19.90 33.83 -6.27
CA SER A 499 18.67 33.29 -6.85
C SER A 499 17.61 34.36 -7.07
N ASP A 500 16.68 34.13 -8.00
CA ASP A 500 15.54 35.01 -8.27
C ASP A 500 15.95 36.48 -8.55
N ASN A 501 17.04 36.68 -9.29
CA ASN A 501 17.46 37.98 -9.81
C ASN A 501 17.08 38.09 -11.30
N ALA A 502 17.56 39.13 -11.98
CA ALA A 502 17.31 39.36 -13.40
C ALA A 502 18.58 39.19 -14.26
N ILE A 503 19.56 38.42 -13.78
CA ILE A 503 20.89 38.37 -14.40
C ILE A 503 20.77 37.71 -15.79
N SER A 504 21.04 38.51 -16.82
CA SER A 504 20.94 38.12 -18.23
C SER A 504 22.29 38.21 -18.95
N GLN A 505 23.38 38.12 -18.20
CA GLN A 505 24.75 38.30 -18.68
C GLN A 505 25.31 37.00 -19.27
N THR A 506 26.11 37.16 -20.33
CA THR A 506 26.95 36.10 -20.89
C THR A 506 28.22 35.96 -20.04
N LEU A 507 28.24 34.95 -19.18
CA LEU A 507 29.33 34.77 -18.22
C LEU A 507 30.60 34.27 -18.94
N ASN A 508 31.69 35.03 -18.84
CA ASN A 508 32.95 34.70 -19.50
C ASN A 508 34.04 34.19 -18.54
N GLY A 509 33.77 34.22 -17.24
CA GLY A 509 34.66 33.74 -16.19
C GLY A 509 35.51 34.84 -15.55
N SER A 510 35.00 36.07 -15.51
CA SER A 510 35.64 37.22 -14.85
C SER A 510 34.81 37.80 -13.71
N GLU A 511 33.50 37.57 -13.76
CA GLU A 511 32.45 38.17 -12.94
C GLU A 511 32.67 37.95 -11.43
N PHE A 512 33.18 36.79 -11.04
CA PHE A 512 33.39 36.43 -9.63
C PHE A 512 34.86 36.37 -9.21
N SER A 513 35.75 37.08 -9.91
CA SER A 513 37.20 36.99 -9.73
C SER A 513 37.71 37.29 -8.31
N TYR A 514 36.98 38.08 -7.51
CA TYR A 514 37.31 38.34 -6.10
C TYR A 514 36.86 37.23 -5.14
N LEU A 515 35.94 36.34 -5.54
CA LEU A 515 35.36 35.28 -4.70
C LEU A 515 36.18 33.99 -4.72
N SER A 516 37.47 34.11 -4.43
CA SER A 516 38.43 33.00 -4.58
C SER A 516 38.20 31.78 -3.67
N GLU A 517 37.47 31.94 -2.56
CA GLU A 517 37.18 30.85 -1.61
C GLU A 517 35.75 30.29 -1.68
N LEU A 518 34.98 30.70 -2.70
CA LEU A 518 33.59 30.31 -2.87
C LEU A 518 33.46 28.81 -3.16
N LYS A 519 32.56 28.15 -2.43
CA LYS A 519 32.27 26.72 -2.54
C LYS A 519 30.85 26.44 -3.02
N TYR A 520 29.91 27.32 -2.72
CA TYR A 520 28.51 27.18 -3.12
C TYR A 520 28.05 28.46 -3.82
N LEU A 521 27.50 28.30 -5.03
CA LEU A 521 26.86 29.39 -5.77
C LEU A 521 25.42 28.97 -6.13
N ASP A 522 24.44 29.66 -5.56
CA ASP A 522 23.05 29.58 -6.03
C ASP A 522 22.82 30.68 -7.08
N PHE A 523 22.55 30.28 -8.31
CA PHE A 523 22.27 31.16 -9.44
C PHE A 523 20.91 30.83 -10.05
N SER A 524 20.05 30.15 -9.30
CA SER A 524 18.76 29.68 -9.80
C SER A 524 17.77 30.83 -10.07
N ASN A 525 16.77 30.61 -10.92
CA ASN A 525 15.75 31.62 -11.26
C ASN A 525 16.36 32.93 -11.80
N ASN A 526 17.35 32.84 -12.68
CA ASN A 526 17.92 33.96 -13.43
C ASN A 526 17.65 33.76 -14.94
N ARG A 527 18.42 34.44 -15.80
CA ARG A 527 18.40 34.28 -17.24
C ARG A 527 19.83 34.09 -17.75
N VAL A 528 20.59 33.15 -17.17
CA VAL A 528 21.99 32.97 -17.57
C VAL A 528 22.11 32.58 -19.05
N ASP A 529 23.07 33.18 -19.76
CA ASP A 529 23.44 32.83 -21.13
C ASP A 529 24.82 32.16 -21.13
N LEU A 530 24.87 30.85 -21.41
CA LEU A 530 26.08 30.03 -21.39
C LEU A 530 26.74 29.98 -22.77
N LEU A 531 27.11 31.15 -23.28
CA LEU A 531 27.79 31.27 -24.58
C LEU A 531 29.27 30.87 -24.53
N TYR A 532 29.94 30.97 -23.38
CA TYR A 532 31.38 30.74 -23.25
C TYR A 532 31.69 29.49 -22.43
N GLN A 533 32.64 28.68 -22.91
CA GLN A 533 33.18 27.54 -22.16
C GLN A 533 33.92 27.97 -20.88
N THR A 534 34.34 29.22 -20.77
CA THR A 534 35.05 29.75 -19.60
C THR A 534 34.12 30.24 -18.49
N ALA A 535 32.80 30.15 -18.65
CA ALA A 535 31.85 30.51 -17.59
C ALA A 535 32.22 29.85 -16.26
N PHE A 536 32.25 30.65 -15.19
CA PHE A 536 32.58 30.26 -13.81
C PHE A 536 34.02 29.74 -13.57
N LYS A 537 34.92 29.78 -14.56
CA LYS A 537 36.29 29.24 -14.46
C LYS A 537 37.13 29.86 -13.32
N GLU A 538 36.84 31.10 -12.93
CA GLU A 538 37.49 31.80 -11.84
C GLU A 538 37.19 31.19 -10.45
N LEU A 539 36.07 30.47 -10.31
CA LEU A 539 35.62 29.85 -9.06
C LEU A 539 36.32 28.50 -8.81
N LYS A 540 37.62 28.56 -8.51
CA LYS A 540 38.50 27.39 -8.43
C LYS A 540 38.14 26.37 -7.34
N LEU A 541 37.45 26.80 -6.28
CA LEU A 541 37.07 25.96 -5.14
C LEU A 541 35.58 25.59 -5.11
N LEU A 542 34.85 25.86 -6.20
CA LEU A 542 33.41 25.63 -6.28
C LEU A 542 33.09 24.13 -6.17
N GLU A 543 32.27 23.76 -5.20
CA GLU A 543 31.80 22.40 -4.95
C GLU A 543 30.34 22.21 -5.37
N VAL A 544 29.50 23.25 -5.25
CA VAL A 544 28.08 23.21 -5.59
C VAL A 544 27.70 24.41 -6.46
N LEU A 545 27.02 24.13 -7.58
CA LEU A 545 26.50 25.14 -8.48
C LEU A 545 25.02 24.86 -8.78
N ASP A 546 24.14 25.84 -8.51
CA ASP A 546 22.75 25.80 -8.89
C ASP A 546 22.46 26.76 -10.07
N LEU A 547 22.08 26.20 -11.21
CA LEU A 547 21.65 26.92 -12.41
C LEU A 547 20.19 26.61 -12.74
N SER A 548 19.39 26.13 -11.78
CA SER A 548 18.00 25.74 -12.02
C SER A 548 17.11 26.94 -12.41
N ASN A 549 16.04 26.72 -13.16
CA ASN A 549 15.07 27.75 -13.58
C ASN A 549 15.68 28.92 -14.37
N ASN A 550 16.67 28.67 -15.20
CA ASN A 550 17.29 29.60 -16.15
C ASN A 550 16.84 29.39 -17.61
N GLN A 551 15.60 28.92 -17.82
CA GLN A 551 15.08 28.50 -19.13
C GLN A 551 15.08 29.57 -20.25
N HIS A 552 15.22 30.86 -19.92
CA HIS A 552 14.99 31.97 -20.86
C HIS A 552 15.79 31.85 -22.17
N TYR A 553 17.11 31.64 -22.08
CA TYR A 553 17.96 31.50 -23.27
C TYR A 553 17.97 30.08 -23.85
N PHE A 554 17.65 29.05 -23.06
CA PHE A 554 17.53 27.67 -23.55
C PHE A 554 16.32 27.45 -24.45
N MET A 555 15.24 28.20 -24.24
CA MET A 555 14.04 28.15 -25.10
C MET A 555 14.20 28.94 -26.41
N ALA A 556 15.21 29.82 -26.51
CA ALA A 556 15.39 30.69 -27.66
C ALA A 556 16.02 29.92 -28.84
N GLU A 557 15.27 29.75 -29.92
CA GLU A 557 15.77 29.10 -31.13
C GLU A 557 16.97 29.86 -31.73
N GLY A 558 18.00 29.12 -32.14
CA GLY A 558 19.22 29.68 -32.74
C GLY A 558 20.23 30.24 -31.72
N VAL A 559 19.92 30.26 -30.42
CA VAL A 559 20.89 30.63 -29.38
C VAL A 559 21.71 29.40 -29.01
N THR A 560 23.03 29.52 -29.11
CA THR A 560 23.98 28.45 -28.81
C THR A 560 24.30 28.43 -27.32
N GLN A 561 24.03 27.31 -26.65
CA GLN A 561 24.37 27.08 -25.24
C GLN A 561 25.45 26.00 -25.12
N LEU A 562 26.57 26.36 -24.48
CA LEU A 562 27.73 25.49 -24.24
C LEU A 562 27.70 24.96 -22.80
N LEU A 563 27.45 23.66 -22.66
CA LEU A 563 27.47 22.91 -21.40
C LEU A 563 28.86 22.35 -21.07
N SER A 564 29.81 22.46 -22.01
CA SER A 564 31.23 22.10 -21.83
C SER A 564 31.99 22.94 -20.80
N PHE A 565 31.38 24.02 -20.26
CA PHE A 565 32.01 24.86 -19.23
C PHE A 565 32.40 24.10 -17.95
N ILE A 566 31.65 23.04 -17.63
CA ILE A 566 31.83 22.23 -16.43
C ILE A 566 33.23 21.60 -16.36
N LYS A 567 33.86 21.37 -17.51
CA LYS A 567 35.22 20.85 -17.61
C LYS A 567 36.24 21.71 -16.85
N ASN A 568 35.99 23.01 -16.74
CA ASN A 568 36.88 23.94 -16.05
C ASN A 568 36.71 23.95 -14.52
N LEU A 569 35.67 23.31 -13.99
CA LEU A 569 35.33 23.31 -12.56
C LEU A 569 35.86 22.04 -11.87
N ALA A 570 37.16 22.05 -11.54
CA ALA A 570 37.89 20.86 -11.06
C ALA A 570 37.44 20.29 -9.70
N HIS A 571 36.71 21.07 -8.89
CA HIS A 571 36.24 20.67 -7.56
C HIS A 571 34.71 20.50 -7.47
N LEU A 572 33.99 20.68 -8.59
CA LEU A 572 32.54 20.64 -8.59
C LEU A 572 32.03 19.23 -8.28
N ARG A 573 31.24 19.10 -7.22
CA ARG A 573 30.66 17.84 -6.73
C ARG A 573 29.19 17.73 -7.09
N LYS A 574 28.42 18.82 -6.95
CA LYS A 574 26.98 18.86 -7.21
C LYS A 574 26.63 19.96 -8.19
N LEU A 575 25.89 19.61 -9.23
CA LEU A 575 25.37 20.53 -10.23
C LEU A 575 23.86 20.35 -10.33
N MET A 576 23.13 21.45 -10.21
CA MET A 576 21.68 21.49 -10.40
C MET A 576 21.38 22.32 -11.64
N MET A 577 20.75 21.73 -12.64
CA MET A 577 20.30 22.36 -13.87
C MET A 577 18.83 22.02 -14.11
N ASN A 578 18.03 22.12 -13.04
CA ASN A 578 16.64 21.71 -13.06
C ASN A 578 15.77 22.77 -13.75
N GLN A 579 14.69 22.36 -14.40
CA GLN A 579 13.69 23.27 -14.98
C GLN A 579 14.30 24.33 -15.93
N ASN A 580 15.27 23.94 -16.74
CA ASN A 580 15.90 24.81 -17.74
C ASN A 580 15.33 24.61 -19.15
N ASP A 581 14.39 23.68 -19.33
CA ASP A 581 13.78 23.33 -20.62
C ASP A 581 14.82 23.05 -21.74
N ILE A 582 15.99 22.50 -21.37
CA ILE A 582 17.11 22.30 -22.29
C ILE A 582 16.70 21.28 -23.36
N SER A 583 16.52 21.74 -24.60
CA SER A 583 16.09 20.94 -25.75
C SER A 583 17.11 20.86 -26.90
N THR A 584 18.06 21.80 -26.96
CA THR A 584 19.13 21.83 -27.97
C THR A 584 20.46 22.24 -27.33
N THR A 585 21.56 21.72 -27.83
CA THR A 585 22.92 22.12 -27.46
C THR A 585 23.88 21.78 -28.60
N ILE A 586 25.01 22.49 -28.70
CA ILE A 586 26.08 22.14 -29.65
C ILE A 586 26.97 21.03 -29.09
N ASP A 587 27.07 20.95 -27.76
CA ASP A 587 27.92 19.95 -27.11
C ASP A 587 27.29 18.57 -27.26
N THR A 588 28.06 17.63 -27.81
CA THR A 588 27.64 16.23 -27.94
C THR A 588 27.66 15.48 -26.60
N GLY A 589 28.30 16.06 -25.57
CA GLY A 589 28.29 15.55 -24.20
C GLY A 589 28.96 16.47 -23.19
N MET A 590 28.73 16.16 -21.91
CA MET A 590 29.28 16.86 -20.75
C MET A 590 30.53 16.12 -20.23
N GLU A 591 31.56 16.87 -19.83
CA GLU A 591 32.82 16.33 -19.32
C GLU A 591 33.10 16.83 -17.90
N SER A 592 33.35 15.91 -16.97
CA SER A 592 33.81 16.24 -15.61
C SER A 592 34.50 15.05 -14.94
N GLN A 593 35.53 15.36 -14.16
CA GLN A 593 36.26 14.37 -13.34
C GLN A 593 35.86 14.41 -11.86
N SER A 594 35.19 15.48 -11.40
CA SER A 594 34.85 15.68 -9.99
C SER A 594 33.35 15.54 -9.69
N LEU A 595 32.48 15.72 -10.70
CA LEU A 595 31.03 15.78 -10.50
C LEU A 595 30.49 14.44 -10.02
N GLN A 596 29.78 14.45 -8.90
CA GLN A 596 29.19 13.28 -8.24
C GLN A 596 27.67 13.26 -8.34
N ILE A 597 27.02 14.43 -8.25
CA ILE A 597 25.56 14.57 -8.28
C ILE A 597 25.17 15.53 -9.39
N LEU A 598 24.33 15.07 -10.31
CA LEU A 598 23.73 15.89 -11.36
C LEU A 598 22.21 15.83 -11.25
N GLU A 599 21.60 16.96 -10.90
CA GLU A 599 20.16 17.14 -11.01
C GLU A 599 19.85 17.82 -12.36
N PHE A 600 19.18 17.10 -13.25
CA PHE A 600 18.84 17.52 -14.61
C PHE A 600 17.33 17.38 -14.87
N ARG A 601 16.50 17.53 -13.82
CA ARG A 601 15.06 17.30 -13.90
C ARG A 601 14.34 18.42 -14.65
N GLY A 602 13.25 18.12 -15.33
CA GLY A 602 12.44 19.16 -15.99
C GLY A 602 13.14 19.84 -17.17
N ASN A 603 13.97 19.09 -17.90
CA ASN A 603 14.53 19.49 -19.19
C ASN A 603 13.83 18.70 -20.32
N ARG A 604 14.39 18.73 -21.54
CA ARG A 604 13.82 18.08 -22.72
C ARG A 604 14.76 17.03 -23.29
N LEU A 605 15.19 16.07 -22.45
CA LEU A 605 15.96 14.91 -22.93
C LEU A 605 15.21 14.08 -23.99
N ASP A 606 13.88 14.19 -24.07
CA ASP A 606 13.09 13.63 -25.18
C ASP A 606 13.48 14.20 -26.55
N ALA A 607 13.98 15.44 -26.61
CA ALA A 607 14.51 16.06 -27.83
C ALA A 607 15.94 15.60 -28.16
N PHE A 608 16.72 15.20 -27.16
CA PHE A 608 18.07 14.66 -27.35
C PHE A 608 18.06 13.19 -27.77
N TRP A 609 17.16 12.41 -27.16
CA TRP A 609 17.06 10.96 -27.33
C TRP A 609 15.92 10.58 -28.27
N VAL A 610 15.87 11.23 -29.43
CA VAL A 610 14.96 10.90 -30.52
C VAL A 610 15.39 9.60 -31.19
N ASP A 611 14.42 8.79 -31.59
CA ASP A 611 14.68 7.51 -32.25
C ASP A 611 15.45 7.72 -33.56
N GLY A 612 16.50 6.92 -33.77
CA GLY A 612 17.41 7.04 -34.92
C GLY A 612 18.49 8.12 -34.81
N ASN A 613 18.52 8.96 -33.75
CA ASN A 613 19.61 9.90 -33.52
C ASN A 613 20.59 9.38 -32.45
N SER A 614 21.85 9.11 -32.85
CA SER A 614 22.90 8.65 -31.93
C SER A 614 23.76 9.78 -31.35
N GLN A 615 23.56 11.03 -31.76
CA GLN A 615 24.47 12.15 -31.45
C GLN A 615 24.59 12.42 -29.95
N TYR A 616 23.50 12.34 -29.18
CA TYR A 616 23.44 12.68 -27.75
C TYR A 616 23.30 11.46 -26.84
N LEU A 617 23.56 10.25 -27.33
CA LEU A 617 23.48 9.04 -26.49
C LEU A 617 24.56 9.02 -25.41
N ALA A 618 25.77 9.50 -25.74
CA ALA A 618 26.90 9.61 -24.84
C ALA A 618 26.94 10.91 -24.03
N PHE A 619 25.80 11.61 -23.94
CA PHE A 619 25.75 12.96 -23.40
C PHE A 619 26.27 13.06 -21.95
N PHE A 620 26.02 12.03 -21.13
CA PHE A 620 26.49 11.98 -19.74
C PHE A 620 27.75 11.12 -19.55
N LYS A 621 28.23 10.39 -20.57
CA LYS A 621 29.25 9.33 -20.44
C LYS A 621 30.54 9.80 -19.78
N ASN A 622 31.00 10.99 -20.13
CA ASN A 622 32.29 11.54 -19.69
C ASN A 622 32.22 12.21 -18.31
N LEU A 623 31.10 12.09 -17.58
CA LEU A 623 30.98 12.45 -16.17
C LEU A 623 31.50 11.28 -15.30
N THR A 624 32.82 11.08 -15.35
CA THR A 624 33.50 9.85 -14.89
C THR A 624 33.35 9.50 -13.41
N SER A 625 32.99 10.47 -12.57
CA SER A 625 32.79 10.31 -11.12
C SER A 625 31.33 10.40 -10.69
N LEU A 626 30.38 10.46 -11.64
CA LEU A 626 28.97 10.67 -11.35
C LEU A 626 28.36 9.46 -10.64
N GLU A 627 27.80 9.68 -9.45
CA GLU A 627 27.16 8.65 -8.64
C GLU A 627 25.63 8.79 -8.66
N GLU A 628 25.10 10.00 -8.75
CA GLU A 628 23.67 10.29 -8.75
C GLU A 628 23.28 11.12 -9.97
N LEU A 629 22.27 10.62 -10.70
CA LEU A 629 21.69 11.30 -11.84
C LEU A 629 20.17 11.37 -11.69
N ASP A 630 19.64 12.58 -11.56
CA ASP A 630 18.21 12.86 -11.60
C ASP A 630 17.82 13.42 -12.96
N ILE A 631 17.12 12.59 -13.75
CA ILE A 631 16.54 12.94 -15.06
C ILE A 631 15.01 12.79 -15.01
N SER A 632 14.41 13.04 -13.85
CA SER A 632 12.96 13.11 -13.68
C SER A 632 12.33 14.26 -14.48
N PHE A 633 11.02 14.19 -14.73
CA PHE A 633 10.27 15.25 -15.45
C PHE A 633 10.83 15.63 -16.84
N ASN A 634 11.57 14.75 -17.53
CA ASN A 634 12.17 15.02 -18.84
C ASN A 634 11.27 14.63 -20.03
N SER A 635 9.98 14.40 -19.78
CA SER A 635 8.98 13.98 -20.78
C SER A 635 9.34 12.71 -21.57
N LEU A 636 10.27 11.90 -21.08
CA LEU A 636 10.77 10.71 -21.78
C LEU A 636 9.64 9.68 -21.95
N SER A 637 9.31 9.34 -23.19
CA SER A 637 8.28 8.33 -23.51
C SER A 637 8.83 6.92 -23.71
N PHE A 638 10.10 6.83 -24.10
CA PHE A 638 10.93 5.64 -24.20
C PHE A 638 12.39 6.00 -23.88
N LEU A 639 13.25 4.98 -23.77
CA LEU A 639 14.70 5.14 -23.68
C LEU A 639 15.34 4.41 -24.87
N PRO A 640 16.27 5.03 -25.62
CA PRO A 640 16.99 4.36 -26.71
C PRO A 640 17.76 3.13 -26.21
N HIS A 641 17.91 2.11 -27.06
CA HIS A 641 18.51 0.82 -26.66
C HIS A 641 19.93 0.98 -26.09
N SER A 642 20.80 1.75 -26.74
CA SER A 642 22.20 1.91 -26.34
C SER A 642 22.44 2.98 -25.26
N VAL A 643 21.40 3.66 -24.74
CA VAL A 643 21.61 4.79 -23.80
C VAL A 643 22.31 4.36 -22.51
N PHE A 644 22.02 3.17 -21.99
CA PHE A 644 22.67 2.67 -20.76
C PHE A 644 24.10 2.17 -20.95
N GLU A 645 24.49 1.81 -22.17
CA GLU A 645 25.91 1.52 -22.50
C GLU A 645 26.74 2.79 -22.51
N GLU A 646 26.08 3.92 -22.76
CA GLU A 646 26.67 5.25 -22.86
C GLU A 646 26.45 6.11 -21.58
N MET A 647 26.01 5.49 -20.47
CA MET A 647 25.87 6.14 -19.16
C MET A 647 27.19 6.13 -18.37
N PRO A 648 27.33 7.00 -17.35
CA PRO A 648 28.50 7.02 -16.47
C PRO A 648 28.75 5.67 -15.77
N PRO A 649 30.00 5.18 -15.73
CA PRO A 649 30.32 3.87 -15.15
C PRO A 649 30.21 3.83 -13.61
N SER A 650 30.33 4.97 -12.93
CA SER A 650 30.25 5.10 -11.48
C SER A 650 28.81 5.24 -10.94
N LEU A 651 27.81 5.27 -11.82
CA LEU A 651 26.43 5.60 -11.44
C LEU A 651 25.84 4.60 -10.44
N LYS A 652 25.35 5.12 -9.31
CA LYS A 652 24.71 4.38 -8.21
C LYS A 652 23.22 4.66 -8.10
N ILE A 653 22.80 5.90 -8.33
CA ILE A 653 21.41 6.34 -8.18
C ILE A 653 20.93 6.91 -9.51
N LEU A 654 19.84 6.36 -10.04
CA LEU A 654 19.18 6.86 -11.24
C LEU A 654 17.71 7.15 -10.94
N ASN A 655 17.34 8.42 -11.03
CA ASN A 655 15.97 8.87 -10.87
C ASN A 655 15.36 9.23 -12.24
N LEU A 656 14.31 8.51 -12.61
CA LEU A 656 13.53 8.64 -13.84
C LEU A 656 12.06 8.96 -13.54
N THR A 657 11.76 9.50 -12.35
CA THR A 657 10.39 9.76 -11.92
C THR A 657 9.66 10.77 -12.79
N ASN A 658 8.32 10.69 -12.81
CA ASN A 658 7.46 11.66 -13.52
C ASN A 658 7.83 11.86 -14.99
N ASN A 659 8.30 10.80 -15.64
CA ASN A 659 8.43 10.72 -17.09
C ASN A 659 7.16 10.10 -17.68
N ARG A 660 7.16 9.83 -18.99
CA ARG A 660 6.02 9.24 -19.71
C ARG A 660 6.37 7.83 -20.22
N LEU A 661 7.27 7.13 -19.54
CA LEU A 661 7.80 5.84 -19.99
C LEU A 661 6.69 4.80 -20.05
N LYS A 662 6.35 4.35 -21.26
CA LYS A 662 5.36 3.29 -21.49
C LYS A 662 5.98 1.89 -21.39
N SER A 663 7.28 1.82 -21.69
CA SER A 663 8.08 0.58 -21.65
C SER A 663 9.49 0.89 -21.15
N PHE A 664 10.14 -0.11 -20.56
CA PHE A 664 11.51 -0.02 -20.07
C PHE A 664 12.25 -1.32 -20.43
N ILE A 665 13.37 -1.20 -21.12
CA ILE A 665 14.16 -2.36 -21.59
C ILE A 665 15.10 -2.80 -20.48
N TRP A 666 14.60 -3.64 -19.59
CA TRP A 666 15.35 -4.13 -18.43
C TRP A 666 16.62 -4.92 -18.79
N GLY A 667 16.71 -5.47 -20.00
CA GLY A 667 17.87 -6.22 -20.49
C GLY A 667 19.15 -5.39 -20.59
N ASN A 668 19.04 -4.06 -20.54
CA ASN A 668 20.17 -3.13 -20.72
C ASN A 668 20.69 -2.57 -19.38
N LEU A 669 20.01 -2.89 -18.26
CA LEU A 669 20.51 -2.58 -16.91
C LEU A 669 21.86 -3.22 -16.54
N PRO A 670 22.29 -4.38 -17.09
CA PRO A 670 23.60 -4.93 -16.77
C PRO A 670 24.78 -4.01 -17.10
N SER A 671 24.58 -3.03 -17.99
CA SER A 671 25.57 -1.99 -18.29
C SER A 671 25.84 -1.06 -17.10
N LEU A 672 24.85 -0.86 -16.21
CA LEU A 672 24.95 -0.03 -15.01
C LEU A 672 25.42 -0.88 -13.80
N LYS A 673 26.68 -1.29 -13.82
CA LYS A 673 27.26 -2.26 -12.86
C LYS A 673 27.13 -1.85 -11.39
N ASN A 674 27.16 -0.55 -11.10
CA ASN A 674 27.18 0.00 -9.73
C ASN A 674 25.80 0.49 -9.25
N LEU A 675 24.73 0.31 -10.04
CA LEU A 675 23.40 0.84 -9.72
C LEU A 675 22.82 0.21 -8.44
N VAL A 676 22.58 1.04 -7.43
CA VAL A 676 22.01 0.69 -6.13
C VAL A 676 20.52 1.05 -6.08
N THR A 677 20.17 2.26 -6.54
CA THR A 677 18.80 2.78 -6.46
C THR A 677 18.30 3.15 -7.85
N LEU A 678 17.13 2.61 -8.21
CA LEU A 678 16.42 2.94 -9.44
C LEU A 678 15.00 3.39 -9.11
N ASP A 679 14.73 4.67 -9.37
CA ASP A 679 13.39 5.23 -9.20
C ASP A 679 12.71 5.45 -10.54
N LEU A 680 11.64 4.70 -10.78
CA LEU A 680 10.77 4.75 -11.95
C LEU A 680 9.35 5.17 -11.58
N SER A 681 9.16 5.80 -10.43
CA SER A 681 7.83 6.18 -9.92
C SER A 681 7.14 7.22 -10.81
N ASN A 682 5.81 7.21 -10.83
CA ASN A 682 4.99 8.13 -11.64
C ASN A 682 5.30 8.05 -13.15
N ASN A 683 5.38 6.83 -13.68
CA ASN A 683 5.51 6.56 -15.12
C ASN A 683 4.27 5.81 -15.65
N LEU A 684 4.32 5.32 -16.89
CA LEU A 684 3.23 4.61 -17.56
C LEU A 684 3.58 3.13 -17.79
N LEU A 685 4.51 2.57 -17.00
CA LEU A 685 5.00 1.21 -17.18
C LEU A 685 3.90 0.18 -16.91
N THR A 686 3.80 -0.82 -17.78
CA THR A 686 2.80 -1.89 -17.69
C THR A 686 3.37 -3.22 -17.19
N ASN A 687 4.69 -3.41 -17.32
CA ASN A 687 5.36 -4.69 -17.06
C ASN A 687 6.66 -4.52 -16.26
N VAL A 688 7.01 -5.55 -15.49
CA VAL A 688 8.27 -5.71 -14.75
C VAL A 688 9.20 -6.70 -15.49
N PRO A 689 10.52 -6.80 -15.19
CA PRO A 689 11.40 -7.73 -15.90
C PRO A 689 10.99 -9.19 -15.65
N ARG A 690 11.36 -10.10 -16.56
CA ARG A 690 11.13 -11.55 -16.37
C ARG A 690 11.85 -12.09 -15.13
N GLN A 691 13.08 -11.60 -14.89
CA GLN A 691 13.89 -11.94 -13.73
C GLN A 691 14.86 -10.78 -13.45
N LEU A 692 14.70 -10.11 -12.30
CA LEU A 692 15.46 -8.92 -11.93
C LEU A 692 16.96 -9.21 -11.76
N SER A 693 17.33 -10.39 -11.25
CA SER A 693 18.74 -10.77 -11.05
C SER A 693 19.55 -10.87 -12.34
N ASN A 694 18.89 -11.12 -13.47
CA ASN A 694 19.55 -11.15 -14.79
C ASN A 694 19.74 -9.73 -15.34
N CYS A 695 19.00 -8.76 -14.81
CA CYS A 695 19.06 -7.36 -15.22
C CYS A 695 20.03 -6.56 -14.35
N SER A 696 20.06 -6.77 -13.03
CA SER A 696 21.02 -6.13 -12.14
C SER A 696 21.40 -7.05 -10.97
N SER A 697 22.69 -7.02 -10.62
CA SER A 697 23.26 -7.75 -9.48
C SER A 697 23.67 -6.84 -8.31
N SER A 698 23.49 -5.52 -8.46
CA SER A 698 23.85 -4.47 -7.49
C SER A 698 22.65 -3.79 -6.87
N LEU A 699 21.48 -3.82 -7.53
CA LEU A 699 20.28 -3.09 -7.12
C LEU A 699 19.79 -3.49 -5.72
N GLN A 700 19.61 -2.49 -4.87
CA GLN A 700 19.10 -2.61 -3.49
C GLN A 700 17.71 -1.99 -3.35
N GLU A 701 17.43 -0.92 -4.10
CA GLU A 701 16.17 -0.18 -4.03
C GLU A 701 15.54 -0.07 -5.41
N LEU A 702 14.31 -0.54 -5.54
CA LEU A 702 13.52 -0.43 -6.76
C LEU A 702 12.18 0.23 -6.45
N MET A 703 11.97 1.41 -7.01
CA MET A 703 10.74 2.18 -6.83
C MET A 703 9.93 2.21 -8.12
N LEU A 704 8.72 1.66 -8.08
CA LEU A 704 7.80 1.55 -9.21
C LEU A 704 6.42 2.13 -8.88
N ARG A 705 6.36 3.00 -7.87
CA ARG A 705 5.11 3.61 -7.39
C ARG A 705 4.35 4.32 -8.51
N ASN A 706 3.03 4.28 -8.48
CA ASN A 706 2.18 5.02 -9.41
C ASN A 706 2.52 4.75 -10.89
N ASN A 707 2.58 3.45 -11.24
CA ASN A 707 2.68 2.97 -12.62
C ASN A 707 1.37 2.24 -13.01
N ARG A 708 1.37 1.56 -14.16
CA ARG A 708 0.23 0.79 -14.68
C ARG A 708 0.49 -0.72 -14.66
N ILE A 709 1.32 -1.20 -13.74
CA ILE A 709 1.72 -2.62 -13.67
C ILE A 709 0.50 -3.45 -13.26
N GLN A 710 0.06 -4.37 -14.12
CA GLN A 710 -1.10 -5.22 -13.87
C GLN A 710 -0.73 -6.58 -13.25
N MET A 711 0.41 -7.14 -13.66
CA MET A 711 0.86 -8.44 -13.20
C MET A 711 2.38 -8.49 -13.07
N LEU A 712 2.85 -9.21 -12.04
CA LEU A 712 4.26 -9.52 -11.88
C LEU A 712 4.63 -10.76 -12.70
N THR A 713 5.84 -10.81 -13.24
CA THR A 713 6.31 -11.98 -13.99
C THR A 713 6.58 -13.18 -13.07
N LYS A 714 6.51 -14.40 -13.61
CA LYS A 714 6.63 -15.64 -12.83
C LYS A 714 7.93 -15.74 -12.02
N HIS A 715 9.03 -15.11 -12.43
CA HIS A 715 10.35 -15.22 -11.80
C HIS A 715 10.93 -13.85 -11.39
N PHE A 716 10.07 -12.86 -11.20
CA PHE A 716 10.47 -11.46 -11.02
C PHE A 716 11.64 -11.25 -10.04
N LEU A 717 11.52 -11.68 -8.78
CA LEU A 717 12.57 -11.48 -7.76
C LEU A 717 13.53 -12.66 -7.60
N ARG A 718 13.48 -13.67 -8.48
CA ARG A 718 14.34 -14.85 -8.35
C ARG A 718 15.81 -14.44 -8.44
N GLY A 719 16.58 -14.73 -7.38
CA GLY A 719 18.02 -14.45 -7.32
C GLY A 719 18.40 -13.00 -6.98
N ALA A 720 17.44 -12.12 -6.69
CA ALA A 720 17.68 -10.70 -6.39
C ALA A 720 18.06 -10.49 -4.90
N PHE A 721 19.11 -11.16 -4.43
CA PHE A 721 19.44 -11.25 -2.99
C PHE A 721 19.86 -9.94 -2.32
N LYS A 722 20.27 -8.92 -3.09
CA LYS A 722 20.69 -7.62 -2.56
C LYS A 722 19.52 -6.63 -2.38
N LEU A 723 18.35 -6.95 -2.92
CA LEU A 723 17.19 -6.05 -2.83
C LEU A 723 16.76 -5.91 -1.36
N ARG A 724 16.58 -4.68 -0.89
CA ARG A 724 16.16 -4.31 0.47
C ARG A 724 14.86 -3.51 0.47
N TYR A 725 14.65 -2.67 -0.53
CA TYR A 725 13.48 -1.82 -0.66
C TYR A 725 12.76 -2.06 -1.99
N LEU A 726 11.46 -2.31 -1.93
CA LEU A 726 10.62 -2.46 -3.13
C LEU A 726 9.31 -1.69 -2.96
N ASP A 727 9.09 -0.70 -3.83
CA ASP A 727 7.83 0.03 -3.89
C ASP A 727 7.03 -0.36 -5.14
N LEU A 728 5.89 -1.02 -4.93
CA LEU A 728 4.91 -1.36 -5.96
C LEU A 728 3.56 -0.66 -5.71
N SER A 729 3.51 0.33 -4.83
CA SER A 729 2.29 1.02 -4.43
C SER A 729 1.63 1.77 -5.61
N SER A 730 0.33 1.99 -5.50
CA SER A 730 -0.48 2.69 -6.50
C SER A 730 -0.35 2.15 -7.94
N ASN A 731 -0.22 0.84 -8.11
CA ASN A 731 -0.23 0.16 -9.41
C ASN A 731 -1.61 -0.47 -9.70
N LYS A 732 -1.65 -1.40 -10.66
CA LYS A 732 -2.86 -2.16 -11.05
C LYS A 732 -2.69 -3.66 -10.75
N ILE A 733 -1.84 -4.02 -9.79
CA ILE A 733 -1.51 -5.40 -9.47
C ILE A 733 -2.72 -6.09 -8.87
N GLU A 734 -3.17 -7.17 -9.51
CA GLU A 734 -4.31 -7.94 -9.02
C GLU A 734 -3.89 -9.13 -8.14
N ILE A 735 -2.83 -9.85 -8.50
CA ILE A 735 -2.43 -11.11 -7.85
C ILE A 735 -0.90 -11.17 -7.75
N ILE A 736 -0.40 -11.58 -6.58
CA ILE A 736 1.03 -11.85 -6.34
C ILE A 736 1.20 -13.36 -6.07
N LYS A 737 2.01 -14.04 -6.88
CA LYS A 737 2.25 -15.48 -6.79
C LYS A 737 3.59 -15.79 -6.11
N LYS A 738 3.69 -16.92 -5.42
CA LYS A 738 4.93 -17.41 -4.77
C LYS A 738 6.13 -17.44 -5.71
N SER A 739 5.90 -17.78 -6.97
CA SER A 739 6.97 -17.86 -7.97
C SER A 739 7.63 -16.49 -8.22
N SER A 740 6.84 -15.42 -8.21
CA SER A 740 7.32 -14.05 -8.42
C SER A 740 8.10 -13.54 -7.22
N PHE A 741 7.65 -13.91 -6.02
CA PHE A 741 8.16 -13.48 -4.71
C PHE A 741 8.68 -14.69 -3.90
N PRO A 742 9.89 -15.19 -4.21
CA PRO A 742 10.46 -16.30 -3.48
C PRO A 742 10.89 -15.88 -2.06
N GLU A 743 10.61 -16.76 -1.09
CA GLU A 743 10.77 -16.48 0.35
C GLU A 743 12.21 -16.11 0.75
N ASN A 744 13.22 -16.71 0.10
CA ASN A 744 14.63 -16.44 0.36
C ASN A 744 15.12 -15.05 -0.08
N VAL A 745 14.29 -14.30 -0.83
CA VAL A 745 14.57 -12.91 -1.21
C VAL A 745 13.64 -11.99 -0.46
N ILE A 746 12.32 -12.24 -0.51
CA ILE A 746 11.35 -11.29 0.04
C ILE A 746 11.46 -11.14 1.57
N ASN A 747 11.85 -12.19 2.29
CA ASN A 747 12.03 -12.11 3.75
C ASN A 747 13.27 -11.30 4.17
N ASN A 748 14.15 -10.94 3.22
CA ASN A 748 15.32 -10.09 3.45
C ASN A 748 15.06 -8.61 3.13
N LEU A 749 13.85 -8.28 2.65
CA LEU A 749 13.43 -6.89 2.45
C LEU A 749 13.22 -6.21 3.80
N GLU A 750 13.66 -4.96 3.89
CA GLU A 750 13.40 -4.10 5.03
C GLU A 750 12.00 -3.49 4.92
N MET A 751 11.61 -3.10 3.70
CA MET A 751 10.31 -2.49 3.42
C MET A 751 9.74 -2.92 2.07
N LEU A 752 8.43 -3.19 2.06
CA LEU A 752 7.66 -3.53 0.87
C LEU A 752 6.36 -2.73 0.84
N LEU A 753 6.18 -1.87 -0.18
CA LEU A 753 4.98 -1.04 -0.31
C LEU A 753 4.05 -1.61 -1.38
N LEU A 754 2.80 -1.90 -0.97
CA LEU A 754 1.80 -2.57 -1.81
C LEU A 754 0.46 -1.83 -1.87
N HIS A 755 0.28 -0.81 -1.04
CA HIS A 755 -0.99 -0.08 -0.90
C HIS A 755 -1.43 0.55 -2.23
N GLY A 756 -2.74 0.77 -2.41
CA GLY A 756 -3.29 1.37 -3.62
C GLY A 756 -3.31 0.46 -4.86
N ASN A 757 -3.16 -0.86 -4.68
CA ASN A 757 -3.34 -1.87 -5.74
C ASN A 757 -4.72 -2.56 -5.65
N PRO A 758 -5.34 -2.91 -6.79
CA PRO A 758 -6.65 -3.57 -6.83
C PRO A 758 -6.55 -5.09 -6.64
N PHE A 759 -6.14 -5.56 -5.46
CA PHE A 759 -5.92 -7.00 -5.25
C PHE A 759 -7.20 -7.83 -5.42
N LYS A 760 -7.12 -8.91 -6.21
CA LYS A 760 -8.19 -9.91 -6.36
C LYS A 760 -8.06 -10.95 -5.26
N CYS A 761 -9.00 -10.95 -4.33
CA CYS A 761 -8.99 -11.79 -3.14
C CYS A 761 -9.86 -13.03 -3.32
N ASN A 762 -9.45 -13.89 -4.25
CA ASN A 762 -10.04 -15.20 -4.51
C ASN A 762 -9.05 -16.32 -4.11
N CYS A 763 -9.34 -17.58 -4.47
CA CYS A 763 -8.46 -18.71 -4.14
C CYS A 763 -7.06 -18.67 -4.79
N GLU A 764 -6.79 -17.78 -5.75
CA GLU A 764 -5.42 -17.58 -6.24
C GLU A 764 -4.55 -16.77 -5.26
N ALA A 765 -5.16 -16.00 -4.36
CA ALA A 765 -4.46 -15.16 -3.38
C ALA A 765 -4.05 -15.92 -2.09
N VAL A 766 -4.39 -17.20 -1.96
CA VAL A 766 -4.16 -18.01 -0.74
C VAL A 766 -2.72 -17.91 -0.24
N TRP A 767 -1.74 -18.09 -1.13
CA TRP A 767 -0.33 -17.98 -0.74
C TRP A 767 0.04 -16.57 -0.27
N PHE A 768 -0.46 -15.53 -0.94
CA PHE A 768 -0.13 -14.14 -0.62
C PHE A 768 -0.68 -13.73 0.75
N VAL A 769 -1.94 -14.11 1.04
CA VAL A 769 -2.56 -13.92 2.37
C VAL A 769 -1.80 -14.70 3.45
N TRP A 770 -1.47 -15.97 3.17
CA TRP A 770 -0.69 -16.81 4.08
C TRP A 770 0.69 -16.22 4.39
N TRP A 771 1.39 -15.71 3.36
CA TRP A 771 2.70 -15.10 3.50
C TRP A 771 2.63 -13.78 4.29
N ILE A 772 1.67 -12.90 3.97
CA ILE A 772 1.43 -11.65 4.72
C ILE A 772 1.25 -11.95 6.21
N ASN A 773 0.52 -13.00 6.57
CA ASN A 773 0.27 -13.32 7.97
C ASN A 773 1.57 -13.74 8.72
N ARG A 774 2.55 -14.34 8.03
CA ARG A 774 3.78 -14.88 8.65
C ARG A 774 5.04 -14.02 8.52
N THR A 775 5.14 -13.17 7.49
CA THR A 775 6.34 -12.38 7.19
C THR A 775 6.78 -11.44 8.32
N GLN A 776 8.05 -11.07 8.42
CA GLN A 776 8.52 -10.00 9.33
C GLN A 776 8.84 -8.69 8.58
N VAL A 777 8.63 -8.66 7.26
CA VAL A 777 8.87 -7.49 6.42
C VAL A 777 7.88 -6.37 6.80
N THR A 778 8.39 -5.14 6.87
CA THR A 778 7.55 -3.97 7.13
C THR A 778 6.70 -3.67 5.89
N ILE A 779 5.38 -3.79 6.03
CA ILE A 779 4.41 -3.41 4.99
C ILE A 779 3.53 -2.29 5.55
N PRO A 780 3.85 -1.01 5.25
CA PRO A 780 3.05 0.12 5.71
C PRO A 780 1.60 0.04 5.20
N LEU A 781 0.65 0.55 5.99
CA LEU A 781 -0.78 0.62 5.64
C LEU A 781 -1.43 -0.74 5.34
N LEU A 782 -0.85 -1.85 5.82
CA LEU A 782 -1.33 -3.20 5.54
C LEU A 782 -2.81 -3.42 5.92
N ALA A 783 -3.19 -3.00 7.11
CA ALA A 783 -4.56 -3.15 7.60
C ALA A 783 -5.55 -2.09 7.07
N THR A 784 -5.07 -1.03 6.41
CA THR A 784 -5.89 0.08 5.92
C THR A 784 -5.99 0.14 4.39
N ASP A 785 -4.88 0.34 3.68
CA ASP A 785 -4.86 0.65 2.22
C ASP A 785 -4.39 -0.51 1.33
N VAL A 786 -4.03 -1.66 1.91
CA VAL A 786 -3.85 -2.92 1.17
C VAL A 786 -5.17 -3.68 1.17
N THR A 787 -6.06 -3.29 0.26
CA THR A 787 -7.45 -3.76 0.20
C THR A 787 -7.76 -4.58 -1.06
N CYS A 788 -8.82 -5.37 -0.95
CA CYS A 788 -9.33 -6.17 -2.05
C CYS A 788 -10.23 -5.34 -2.97
N ALA A 789 -10.03 -5.46 -4.28
CA ALA A 789 -10.96 -4.94 -5.28
C ALA A 789 -12.21 -5.82 -5.45
N GLY A 790 -12.14 -7.10 -5.06
CA GLY A 790 -13.22 -8.08 -5.14
C GLY A 790 -12.72 -9.52 -4.93
N PRO A 791 -13.58 -10.55 -5.13
CA PRO A 791 -14.96 -10.47 -5.59
C PRO A 791 -15.99 -10.21 -4.46
N GLY A 792 -17.13 -9.61 -4.82
CA GLY A 792 -18.32 -9.52 -3.98
C GLY A 792 -18.08 -8.93 -2.58
N ALA A 793 -18.33 -9.74 -1.54
CA ALA A 793 -18.24 -9.36 -0.13
C ALA A 793 -16.81 -9.02 0.34
N HIS A 794 -15.78 -9.41 -0.40
CA HIS A 794 -14.39 -9.06 -0.05
C HIS A 794 -14.00 -7.66 -0.51
N LYS A 795 -14.78 -7.00 -1.39
CA LYS A 795 -14.44 -5.67 -1.91
C LYS A 795 -14.31 -4.64 -0.78
N GLY A 796 -13.21 -3.90 -0.77
CA GLY A 796 -12.87 -2.89 0.25
C GLY A 796 -12.30 -3.46 1.55
N ARG A 797 -12.31 -4.78 1.75
CA ARG A 797 -11.74 -5.41 2.95
C ARG A 797 -10.22 -5.49 2.82
N SER A 798 -9.48 -5.22 3.90
CA SER A 798 -8.02 -5.38 3.89
C SER A 798 -7.62 -6.85 3.81
N VAL A 799 -6.55 -7.12 3.05
CA VAL A 799 -6.03 -8.46 2.75
C VAL A 799 -5.63 -9.22 4.01
N VAL A 800 -5.18 -8.51 5.07
CA VAL A 800 -4.75 -9.14 6.33
C VAL A 800 -5.92 -9.76 7.11
N PHE A 801 -7.15 -9.32 6.87
CA PHE A 801 -8.36 -9.84 7.52
C PHE A 801 -9.03 -10.99 6.75
N LEU A 802 -8.42 -11.45 5.65
CA LEU A 802 -8.96 -12.57 4.89
C LEU A 802 -8.55 -13.89 5.51
N ASP A 803 -9.55 -14.75 5.69
CA ASP A 803 -9.34 -16.17 5.93
C ASP A 803 -9.89 -16.93 4.72
N LEU A 804 -8.99 -17.59 3.97
CA LEU A 804 -9.30 -18.32 2.75
C LEU A 804 -9.33 -19.85 2.98
N TYR A 805 -9.76 -20.30 4.17
CA TYR A 805 -9.93 -21.72 4.50
C TYR A 805 -10.80 -22.49 3.50
N THR A 806 -11.75 -21.82 2.84
CA THR A 806 -12.62 -22.42 1.81
C THR A 806 -11.87 -22.87 0.55
N CYS A 807 -10.65 -22.37 0.35
CA CYS A 807 -9.79 -22.69 -0.78
C CYS A 807 -8.81 -23.84 -0.48
N GLU A 808 -8.72 -24.30 0.78
CA GLU A 808 -7.92 -25.45 1.15
C GLU A 808 -8.65 -26.73 0.72
N LEU A 809 -8.22 -27.29 -0.43
CA LEU A 809 -8.63 -28.62 -0.88
C LEU A 809 -8.14 -29.66 0.13
N ASN A 810 -9.02 -30.06 1.04
CA ASN A 810 -8.79 -31.20 1.90
C ASN A 810 -8.79 -32.48 1.05
N THR A 811 -7.59 -32.99 0.75
CA THR A 811 -7.36 -34.25 0.02
C THR A 811 -8.12 -35.43 0.66
N SER A 812 -8.34 -35.37 1.96
CA SER A 812 -9.17 -36.29 2.74
C SER A 812 -10.64 -36.34 2.27
N TYR A 813 -11.26 -35.22 1.90
CA TYR A 813 -12.62 -35.22 1.34
C TYR A 813 -12.68 -35.82 -0.07
N LEU A 814 -11.66 -35.58 -0.90
CA LEU A 814 -11.57 -36.17 -2.24
C LEU A 814 -11.41 -37.70 -2.17
N ILE A 815 -10.57 -38.18 -1.25
CA ILE A 815 -10.40 -39.62 -0.98
C ILE A 815 -11.71 -40.22 -0.47
N LEU A 816 -12.40 -39.56 0.46
CA LEU A 816 -13.69 -40.02 0.98
C LEU A 816 -14.76 -40.05 -0.11
N TYR A 817 -14.81 -39.05 -0.99
CA TYR A 817 -15.70 -39.03 -2.15
C TYR A 817 -15.39 -40.15 -3.14
N ALA A 818 -14.11 -40.41 -3.44
CA ALA A 818 -13.72 -41.49 -4.33
C ALA A 818 -14.10 -42.87 -3.76
N LEU A 819 -13.92 -43.07 -2.45
CA LEU A 819 -14.32 -44.31 -1.76
C LEU A 819 -15.84 -44.51 -1.77
N THR A 820 -16.62 -43.46 -1.48
CA THR A 820 -18.08 -43.55 -1.48
C THR A 820 -18.65 -43.73 -2.88
N ALA A 821 -18.13 -43.01 -3.88
CA ALA A 821 -18.53 -43.18 -5.28
C ALA A 821 -18.19 -44.59 -5.80
N SER A 822 -17.03 -45.14 -5.43
CA SER A 822 -16.64 -46.52 -5.76
C SER A 822 -17.56 -47.55 -5.10
N ALA A 823 -17.94 -47.34 -3.84
CA ALA A 823 -18.88 -48.20 -3.13
C ALA A 823 -20.29 -48.17 -3.77
N ILE A 824 -20.77 -46.99 -4.18
CA ILE A 824 -22.06 -46.84 -4.87
C ILE A 824 -22.02 -47.52 -6.25
N LEU A 825 -20.95 -47.32 -7.01
CA LEU A 825 -20.75 -48.01 -8.29
C LEU A 825 -20.70 -49.53 -8.12
N ALA A 826 -20.01 -50.03 -7.11
CA ALA A 826 -20.00 -51.46 -6.79
C ALA A 826 -21.40 -51.96 -6.42
N LEU A 827 -22.13 -51.25 -5.57
CA LEU A 827 -23.51 -51.58 -5.20
C LEU A 827 -24.51 -51.48 -6.35
N MET A 828 -24.22 -50.73 -7.41
CA MET A 828 -25.02 -50.70 -8.64
C MET A 828 -24.62 -51.83 -9.59
N VAL A 829 -23.32 -52.02 -9.83
CA VAL A 829 -22.78 -52.99 -10.79
C VAL A 829 -22.99 -54.42 -10.31
N ILE A 830 -22.78 -54.74 -9.04
CA ILE A 830 -22.93 -56.10 -8.50
C ILE A 830 -24.35 -56.66 -8.72
N PRO A 831 -25.45 -55.99 -8.36
CA PRO A 831 -26.79 -56.48 -8.64
C PRO A 831 -27.16 -56.41 -10.13
N VAL A 832 -26.69 -55.41 -10.88
CA VAL A 832 -26.94 -55.32 -12.33
C VAL A 832 -26.26 -56.47 -13.09
N MET A 833 -25.00 -56.78 -12.75
CA MET A 833 -24.26 -57.92 -13.29
C MET A 833 -24.88 -59.25 -12.82
N SER A 834 -25.34 -59.33 -11.57
CA SER A 834 -26.09 -60.49 -11.06
C SER A 834 -27.41 -60.70 -11.79
N HIS A 835 -28.08 -59.64 -12.24
CA HIS A 835 -29.36 -59.72 -12.98
C HIS A 835 -29.14 -60.01 -14.47
N LEU A 836 -28.13 -59.41 -15.10
CA LEU A 836 -27.82 -59.59 -16.52
C LEU A 836 -27.10 -60.91 -16.83
N TYR A 837 -26.17 -61.35 -15.97
CA TYR A 837 -25.30 -62.51 -16.20
C TYR A 837 -25.62 -63.71 -15.30
N PHE A 838 -26.81 -63.73 -14.67
CA PHE A 838 -27.25 -64.85 -13.83
C PHE A 838 -27.09 -66.19 -14.55
N TRP A 839 -27.41 -66.24 -15.85
CA TRP A 839 -27.32 -67.45 -16.67
C TRP A 839 -25.88 -67.85 -17.01
N ASP A 840 -24.97 -66.90 -17.24
CA ASP A 840 -23.59 -67.17 -17.67
C ASP A 840 -22.67 -67.57 -16.50
N VAL A 841 -22.89 -67.00 -15.32
CA VAL A 841 -22.19 -67.38 -14.09
C VAL A 841 -22.66 -68.76 -13.62
N TRP A 842 -23.96 -69.05 -13.69
CA TRP A 842 -24.52 -70.36 -13.36
C TRP A 842 -24.12 -71.42 -14.40
N TYR A 843 -24.09 -71.07 -15.69
CA TYR A 843 -23.56 -71.93 -16.76
C TYR A 843 -22.08 -72.24 -16.55
N SER A 844 -21.24 -71.26 -16.17
CA SER A 844 -19.82 -71.47 -15.87
C SER A 844 -19.59 -72.32 -14.61
N TYR A 845 -20.41 -72.12 -13.57
CA TYR A 845 -20.40 -72.95 -12.36
C TYR A 845 -20.80 -74.40 -12.67
N HIS A 846 -21.85 -74.62 -13.46
CA HIS A 846 -22.27 -75.96 -13.90
C HIS A 846 -21.31 -76.59 -14.91
N TYR A 847 -20.70 -75.82 -15.80
CA TYR A 847 -19.70 -76.28 -16.77
C TYR A 847 -18.40 -76.70 -16.08
N CYS A 848 -17.93 -75.93 -15.08
CA CYS A 848 -16.75 -76.32 -14.29
C CYS A 848 -17.02 -77.52 -13.38
N THR A 849 -18.20 -77.60 -12.75
CA THR A 849 -18.58 -78.77 -11.95
C THR A 849 -18.83 -80.03 -12.81
N ALA A 850 -19.30 -79.88 -14.05
CA ALA A 850 -19.44 -80.96 -15.03
C ALA A 850 -18.10 -81.45 -15.61
N ARG A 851 -17.06 -80.60 -15.61
CA ARG A 851 -15.70 -80.96 -16.08
C ARG A 851 -14.85 -81.61 -14.97
N LEU A 852 -15.14 -81.31 -13.70
CA LEU A 852 -14.47 -81.88 -12.52
C LEU A 852 -15.06 -83.22 -12.04
N LYS A 853 -16.34 -83.52 -12.32
CA LYS A 853 -16.95 -84.83 -12.09
C LYS A 853 -17.08 -85.58 -13.42
N GLY A 854 -16.07 -86.35 -13.82
CA GLY A 854 -16.10 -87.15 -15.05
C GLY A 854 -17.36 -88.02 -15.18
N TYR A 855 -17.87 -88.16 -16.40
CA TYR A 855 -19.06 -88.97 -16.69
C TYR A 855 -18.71 -90.47 -16.70
N ARG A 856 -19.36 -91.25 -15.82
CA ARG A 856 -19.34 -92.72 -15.85
C ARG A 856 -20.45 -93.26 -16.75
N ARG A 857 -20.10 -94.21 -17.63
CA ARG A 857 -21.04 -95.04 -18.39
C ARG A 857 -21.65 -96.06 -17.41
N LEU A 858 -22.96 -96.01 -17.17
CA LEU A 858 -23.68 -97.09 -16.49
C LEU A 858 -24.44 -97.90 -17.54
N SER A 859 -23.92 -99.11 -17.82
CA SER A 859 -24.60 -100.14 -18.58
C SER A 859 -25.79 -100.66 -17.77
N SER A 860 -27.00 -100.59 -18.33
CA SER A 860 -28.14 -101.37 -17.85
C SER A 860 -28.31 -102.59 -18.77
N PRO A 861 -28.47 -103.83 -18.26
CA PRO A 861 -28.30 -105.05 -19.07
C PRO A 861 -29.56 -105.57 -19.80
N ALA A 862 -30.62 -104.77 -19.99
CA ALA A 862 -31.91 -105.31 -20.47
C ALA A 862 -32.61 -104.56 -21.63
N ALA A 863 -31.94 -103.67 -22.36
CA ALA A 863 -32.54 -102.97 -23.51
C ALA A 863 -31.67 -103.11 -24.78
N CYS A 864 -32.25 -103.60 -25.87
CA CYS A 864 -31.58 -103.78 -27.17
C CYS A 864 -31.49 -102.48 -27.99
N TYR A 865 -32.44 -101.57 -27.78
CA TYR A 865 -32.53 -100.29 -28.51
C TYR A 865 -32.49 -99.10 -27.53
N ASP A 866 -31.90 -97.99 -27.97
CA ASP A 866 -31.88 -96.73 -27.22
C ASP A 866 -33.21 -95.98 -27.34
N ALA A 867 -33.91 -96.08 -28.48
CA ALA A 867 -35.26 -95.55 -28.63
C ALA A 867 -36.09 -96.29 -29.71
N PHE A 868 -37.37 -96.50 -29.43
CA PHE A 868 -38.39 -96.87 -30.42
C PHE A 868 -39.06 -95.62 -30.97
N ILE A 869 -39.26 -95.54 -32.29
CA ILE A 869 -39.85 -94.38 -32.94
C ILE A 869 -41.25 -94.71 -33.43
N ALA A 870 -42.25 -94.07 -32.84
CA ALA A 870 -43.66 -94.14 -33.20
C ALA A 870 -44.03 -92.95 -34.10
N TYR A 871 -44.32 -93.22 -35.37
CA TYR A 871 -44.64 -92.21 -36.38
C TYR A 871 -45.67 -92.75 -37.38
N ASP A 872 -46.16 -91.89 -38.28
CA ASP A 872 -47.07 -92.29 -39.36
C ASP A 872 -46.28 -92.87 -40.54
N SER A 873 -46.18 -94.19 -40.64
CA SER A 873 -45.48 -94.86 -41.73
C SER A 873 -46.24 -94.79 -43.07
N GLU A 874 -47.52 -94.45 -43.05
CA GLU A 874 -48.35 -94.29 -44.26
C GLU A 874 -48.26 -92.87 -44.84
N ASP A 875 -47.68 -91.92 -44.09
CA ASP A 875 -47.41 -90.57 -44.58
C ASP A 875 -46.00 -90.50 -45.20
N PRO A 876 -45.88 -90.34 -46.54
CA PRO A 876 -44.60 -90.35 -47.21
C PRO A 876 -43.67 -89.22 -46.75
N ALA A 877 -44.20 -88.04 -46.39
CA ALA A 877 -43.40 -86.89 -45.96
C ALA A 877 -42.80 -87.10 -44.56
N VAL A 878 -43.55 -87.72 -43.65
CA VAL A 878 -43.07 -88.03 -42.29
C VAL A 878 -42.07 -89.18 -42.34
N ASN A 879 -42.35 -90.22 -43.13
CA ASN A 879 -41.45 -91.35 -43.29
C ASN A 879 -40.11 -90.93 -43.91
N GLU A 880 -40.12 -90.04 -44.90
CA GLU A 880 -38.90 -89.47 -45.47
C GLU A 880 -38.10 -88.66 -44.43
N TRP A 881 -38.75 -87.80 -43.63
CA TRP A 881 -38.08 -87.02 -42.59
C TRP A 881 -37.44 -87.91 -41.50
N VAL A 882 -38.13 -88.99 -41.09
CA VAL A 882 -37.59 -89.92 -40.10
C VAL A 882 -36.36 -90.65 -40.64
N LEU A 883 -36.41 -91.15 -41.88
CA LEU A 883 -35.31 -91.93 -42.47
C LEU A 883 -34.12 -91.06 -42.91
N GLN A 884 -34.35 -89.91 -43.55
CA GLN A 884 -33.27 -89.09 -44.10
C GLN A 884 -32.67 -88.09 -43.10
N GLU A 885 -33.45 -87.62 -42.12
CA GLU A 885 -32.96 -86.61 -41.17
C GLU A 885 -32.75 -87.20 -39.77
N LEU A 886 -33.76 -87.83 -39.17
CA LEU A 886 -33.66 -88.31 -37.79
C LEU A 886 -32.68 -89.48 -37.64
N VAL A 887 -32.78 -90.50 -38.50
CA VAL A 887 -31.88 -91.67 -38.48
C VAL A 887 -30.45 -91.25 -38.81
N GLU A 888 -30.24 -90.44 -39.85
CA GLU A 888 -28.90 -89.96 -40.24
C GLU A 888 -28.18 -89.21 -39.09
N ARG A 889 -28.92 -88.38 -38.33
CA ARG A 889 -28.37 -87.57 -37.24
C ARG A 889 -28.12 -88.35 -35.94
N LEU A 890 -28.82 -89.47 -35.72
CA LEU A 890 -28.77 -90.26 -34.49
C LEU A 890 -28.01 -91.60 -34.63
N GLU A 891 -28.08 -92.28 -35.78
CA GLU A 891 -27.37 -93.54 -36.06
C GLU A 891 -26.03 -93.31 -36.78
N ASN A 892 -25.94 -92.42 -37.77
CA ASN A 892 -24.79 -92.37 -38.71
C ASN A 892 -23.68 -91.34 -38.36
N GLN A 893 -23.89 -90.43 -37.41
CA GLN A 893 -22.86 -89.44 -37.03
C GLN A 893 -21.80 -90.01 -36.06
N LYS A 894 -20.52 -90.01 -36.49
CA LYS A 894 -19.33 -90.57 -35.78
C LYS A 894 -19.11 -90.17 -34.32
N ALA A 895 -19.76 -89.12 -33.80
CA ALA A 895 -19.51 -88.61 -32.44
C ALA A 895 -20.38 -89.25 -31.34
N ARG A 896 -21.54 -89.84 -31.65
CA ARG A 896 -22.43 -90.54 -30.69
C ARG A 896 -23.52 -91.33 -31.44
N GLN A 897 -23.45 -92.66 -31.41
CA GLN A 897 -24.37 -93.56 -32.11
C GLN A 897 -25.45 -94.10 -31.15
N PHE A 898 -26.73 -93.95 -31.52
CA PHE A 898 -27.88 -94.50 -30.81
C PHE A 898 -28.53 -95.60 -31.65
N ASN A 899 -28.88 -96.74 -31.08
CA ASN A 899 -29.59 -97.81 -31.81
C ASN A 899 -31.10 -97.55 -31.79
N LEU A 900 -31.73 -97.33 -32.95
CA LEU A 900 -33.16 -97.03 -33.07
C LEU A 900 -33.96 -98.25 -33.55
N CYS A 901 -35.20 -98.36 -33.07
CA CYS A 901 -36.17 -99.37 -33.53
C CYS A 901 -37.31 -98.70 -34.33
N LEU A 902 -37.57 -99.20 -35.54
CA LEU A 902 -38.53 -98.67 -36.52
C LEU A 902 -39.52 -99.75 -36.99
N GLU A 903 -40.80 -99.41 -37.12
CA GLU A 903 -41.89 -100.31 -37.57
C GLU A 903 -41.59 -100.95 -38.94
N GLY A 904 -41.11 -100.17 -39.91
CA GLY A 904 -40.83 -100.66 -41.27
C GLY A 904 -39.53 -101.45 -41.46
N ARG A 905 -38.64 -101.47 -40.46
CA ARG A 905 -37.29 -102.07 -40.55
C ARG A 905 -37.09 -103.26 -39.61
N ASP A 906 -37.56 -103.13 -38.36
CA ASP A 906 -37.18 -104.01 -37.26
C ASP A 906 -38.31 -104.98 -36.84
N TRP A 907 -39.52 -104.85 -37.38
CA TRP A 907 -40.62 -105.77 -37.08
C TRP A 907 -40.48 -107.08 -37.84
N LEU A 908 -40.68 -108.19 -37.13
CA LEU A 908 -40.59 -109.53 -37.71
C LEU A 908 -41.84 -109.82 -38.55
N PRO A 909 -41.70 -110.15 -39.86
CA PRO A 909 -42.84 -110.51 -40.70
C PRO A 909 -43.54 -111.76 -40.16
N GLY A 910 -44.87 -111.70 -40.03
CA GLY A 910 -45.70 -112.84 -39.59
C GLY A 910 -46.07 -112.87 -38.09
N GLN A 911 -45.51 -111.99 -37.25
CA GLN A 911 -45.98 -111.79 -35.88
C GLN A 911 -47.17 -110.81 -35.81
N PRO A 912 -48.10 -110.95 -34.85
CA PRO A 912 -49.15 -109.98 -34.62
C PRO A 912 -48.58 -108.59 -34.36
N VAL A 913 -49.15 -107.56 -35.00
CA VAL A 913 -48.73 -106.15 -34.87
C VAL A 913 -48.68 -105.69 -33.42
N PHE A 914 -49.60 -106.18 -32.57
CA PHE A 914 -49.66 -105.84 -31.15
C PHE A 914 -48.43 -106.37 -30.37
N ASP A 915 -47.96 -107.57 -30.69
CA ASP A 915 -46.80 -108.19 -30.04
C ASP A 915 -45.50 -107.50 -30.47
N ASN A 916 -45.35 -107.25 -31.78
CA ASN A 916 -44.24 -106.46 -32.32
C ASN A 916 -44.18 -105.06 -31.69
N LEU A 917 -45.33 -104.40 -31.51
CA LEU A 917 -45.42 -103.09 -30.88
C LEU A 917 -45.05 -103.12 -29.39
N SER A 918 -45.62 -104.06 -28.63
CA SER A 918 -45.32 -104.26 -27.21
C SER A 918 -43.83 -104.53 -26.97
N GLN A 919 -43.25 -105.44 -27.77
CA GLN A 919 -41.83 -105.80 -27.70
C GLN A 919 -40.92 -104.62 -28.07
N SER A 920 -41.27 -103.84 -29.11
CA SER A 920 -40.51 -102.65 -29.51
C SER A 920 -40.49 -101.59 -28.41
N ILE A 921 -41.62 -101.40 -27.71
CA ILE A 921 -41.72 -100.49 -26.57
C ILE A 921 -40.88 -101.01 -25.41
N GLN A 922 -40.97 -102.29 -25.02
CA GLN A 922 -40.24 -102.81 -23.85
C GLN A 922 -38.73 -102.90 -24.05
N LEU A 923 -38.27 -103.33 -25.23
CA LEU A 923 -36.84 -103.49 -25.55
C LEU A 923 -36.12 -102.16 -25.83
N SER A 924 -36.84 -101.05 -25.86
CA SER A 924 -36.29 -99.71 -26.06
C SER A 924 -36.22 -98.92 -24.74
N LYS A 925 -35.17 -98.11 -24.56
CA LYS A 925 -35.06 -97.26 -23.34
C LYS A 925 -36.04 -96.09 -23.33
N LYS A 926 -36.39 -95.58 -24.52
CA LYS A 926 -37.34 -94.48 -24.74
C LYS A 926 -38.28 -94.82 -25.90
N THR A 927 -39.45 -94.19 -25.92
CA THR A 927 -40.40 -94.20 -27.04
C THR A 927 -40.59 -92.77 -27.53
N ILE A 928 -40.12 -92.48 -28.74
CA ILE A 928 -40.19 -91.18 -29.39
C ILE A 928 -41.41 -91.15 -30.30
N PHE A 929 -42.36 -90.26 -30.01
CA PHE A 929 -43.52 -90.01 -30.86
C PHE A 929 -43.25 -88.82 -31.78
N VAL A 930 -43.27 -89.06 -33.08
CA VAL A 930 -43.21 -88.00 -34.10
C VAL A 930 -44.65 -87.63 -34.46
N LEU A 931 -45.09 -86.46 -34.01
CA LEU A 931 -46.49 -86.04 -34.02
C LEU A 931 -46.79 -85.06 -35.17
N THR A 932 -47.74 -85.45 -36.00
CA THR A 932 -48.43 -84.63 -37.01
C THR A 932 -49.95 -84.69 -36.80
N ASN A 933 -50.70 -83.76 -37.39
CA ASN A 933 -52.15 -83.67 -37.18
C ASN A 933 -52.91 -84.92 -37.69
N ARG A 934 -52.35 -85.60 -38.70
CA ARG A 934 -52.87 -86.86 -39.24
C ARG A 934 -52.63 -88.02 -38.27
N TYR A 935 -51.39 -88.19 -37.79
CA TYR A 935 -51.01 -89.33 -36.95
C TYR A 935 -51.80 -89.40 -35.64
N ILE A 936 -52.07 -88.24 -35.01
CA ILE A 936 -52.80 -88.17 -33.73
C ILE A 936 -54.23 -88.72 -33.83
N LYS A 937 -54.86 -88.59 -35.01
CA LYS A 937 -56.22 -89.10 -35.25
C LYS A 937 -56.23 -90.60 -35.59
N SER A 938 -55.06 -91.21 -35.81
CA SER A 938 -54.94 -92.63 -36.13
C SER A 938 -55.19 -93.52 -34.90
N GLY A 939 -55.82 -94.68 -35.12
CA GLY A 939 -55.97 -95.70 -34.09
C GLY A 939 -54.63 -96.26 -33.58
N ARG A 940 -53.59 -96.24 -34.43
CA ARG A 940 -52.24 -96.70 -34.08
C ARG A 940 -51.59 -95.80 -33.04
N PHE A 941 -51.63 -94.48 -33.21
CA PHE A 941 -51.11 -93.54 -32.21
C PHE A 941 -51.76 -93.76 -30.84
N LYS A 942 -53.10 -93.88 -30.80
CA LYS A 942 -53.83 -94.08 -29.54
C LYS A 942 -53.36 -95.35 -28.82
N THR A 943 -53.19 -96.45 -29.55
CA THR A 943 -52.74 -97.74 -29.02
C THR A 943 -51.30 -97.67 -28.50
N THR A 944 -50.36 -97.18 -29.33
CA THR A 944 -48.94 -97.01 -28.96
C THR A 944 -48.75 -96.07 -27.78
N PHE A 945 -49.49 -94.97 -27.75
CA PHE A 945 -49.44 -93.99 -26.67
C PHE A 945 -49.98 -94.55 -25.35
N TYR A 946 -51.09 -95.30 -25.37
CA TYR A 946 -51.60 -95.95 -24.16
C TYR A 946 -50.63 -97.00 -23.62
N MET A 947 -50.00 -97.82 -24.48
CA MET A 947 -48.99 -98.80 -24.05
C MET A 947 -47.76 -98.13 -23.43
N ALA A 948 -47.21 -97.09 -24.07
CA ALA A 948 -46.07 -96.37 -23.53
C ALA A 948 -46.42 -95.62 -22.23
N HIS A 949 -47.65 -95.12 -22.10
CA HIS A 949 -48.14 -94.48 -20.88
C HIS A 949 -48.36 -95.48 -19.74
N GLN A 950 -48.89 -96.66 -20.05
CA GLN A 950 -49.00 -97.76 -19.09
C GLN A 950 -47.62 -98.18 -18.57
N ARG A 951 -46.62 -98.31 -19.46
CA ARG A 951 -45.23 -98.59 -19.05
C ARG A 951 -44.66 -97.50 -18.12
N LEU A 952 -44.98 -96.24 -18.38
CA LEU A 952 -44.60 -95.13 -17.49
C LEU A 952 -45.21 -95.27 -16.10
N LEU A 953 -46.47 -95.69 -15.99
CA LEU A 953 -47.18 -95.89 -14.72
C LEU A 953 -46.64 -97.12 -13.98
N ASP A 954 -46.40 -98.22 -14.69
CA ASP A 954 -45.96 -99.50 -14.12
C ASP A 954 -44.50 -99.46 -13.66
N GLU A 955 -43.59 -98.95 -14.49
CA GLU A 955 -42.15 -98.88 -14.17
C GLU A 955 -41.78 -97.62 -13.37
N LYS A 956 -42.69 -96.64 -13.24
CA LYS A 956 -42.46 -95.30 -12.66
C LYS A 956 -41.33 -94.50 -13.32
N MET A 957 -41.08 -94.78 -14.60
CA MET A 957 -39.98 -94.23 -15.38
C MET A 957 -40.50 -93.47 -16.59
N ASP A 958 -40.00 -92.25 -16.82
CA ASP A 958 -40.46 -91.45 -17.95
C ASP A 958 -39.80 -91.89 -19.26
N VAL A 959 -40.50 -92.75 -20.01
CA VAL A 959 -40.01 -93.33 -21.27
C VAL A 959 -40.47 -92.56 -22.51
N ILE A 960 -41.38 -91.60 -22.40
CA ILE A 960 -42.00 -90.95 -23.57
C ILE A 960 -41.23 -89.69 -23.99
N ILE A 961 -40.97 -89.52 -25.28
CA ILE A 961 -40.47 -88.27 -25.88
C ILE A 961 -41.45 -87.86 -26.99
N LEU A 962 -41.88 -86.61 -27.02
CA LEU A 962 -42.80 -86.07 -28.02
C LEU A 962 -42.05 -85.09 -28.92
N ILE A 963 -41.99 -85.38 -30.22
CA ILE A 963 -41.47 -84.48 -31.25
C ILE A 963 -42.66 -83.95 -32.05
N PHE A 964 -42.81 -82.62 -32.08
CA PHE A 964 -43.86 -81.95 -32.83
C PHE A 964 -43.26 -81.38 -34.13
N LEU A 965 -43.57 -82.00 -35.27
CA LEU A 965 -43.22 -81.46 -36.60
C LEU A 965 -44.17 -80.33 -37.02
N GLU A 966 -45.40 -80.38 -36.52
CA GLU A 966 -46.43 -79.37 -36.69
C GLU A 966 -46.89 -78.85 -35.33
N LYS A 967 -47.50 -77.65 -35.27
CA LYS A 967 -48.06 -77.10 -34.04
C LYS A 967 -49.40 -77.76 -33.67
N VAL A 968 -49.36 -79.04 -33.31
CA VAL A 968 -50.54 -79.84 -32.92
C VAL A 968 -50.63 -80.00 -31.41
N LEU A 969 -51.85 -80.22 -30.87
CA LEU A 969 -52.12 -80.47 -29.44
C LEU A 969 -51.60 -79.40 -28.44
N GLN A 970 -51.27 -78.18 -28.88
CA GLN A 970 -50.80 -77.11 -27.99
C GLN A 970 -51.83 -76.67 -26.92
N LYS A 971 -53.12 -76.96 -27.14
CA LYS A 971 -54.21 -76.75 -26.17
C LYS A 971 -54.48 -77.97 -25.27
N SER A 972 -53.87 -79.13 -25.53
CA SER A 972 -54.06 -80.33 -24.71
C SER A 972 -53.55 -80.11 -23.29
N ARG A 973 -54.39 -80.43 -22.29
CA ARG A 973 -54.00 -80.36 -20.87
C ARG A 973 -52.78 -81.26 -20.59
N TYR A 974 -52.72 -82.43 -21.22
CA TYR A 974 -51.60 -83.36 -21.07
C TYR A 974 -50.27 -82.76 -21.55
N VAL A 975 -50.23 -82.20 -22.76
CA VAL A 975 -49.00 -81.61 -23.32
C VAL A 975 -48.56 -80.39 -22.52
N ARG A 976 -49.50 -79.55 -22.06
CA ARG A 976 -49.20 -78.39 -21.21
C ARG A 976 -48.64 -78.80 -19.85
N LEU A 977 -49.23 -79.82 -19.24
CA LEU A 977 -48.75 -80.38 -17.97
C LEU A 977 -47.35 -81.00 -18.16
N ARG A 978 -47.13 -81.77 -19.22
CA ARG A 978 -45.85 -82.41 -19.53
C ARG A 978 -44.76 -81.41 -19.90
N LYS A 979 -45.08 -80.32 -20.61
CA LYS A 979 -44.14 -79.19 -20.83
C LYS A 979 -43.67 -78.55 -19.53
N ARG A 980 -44.50 -78.60 -18.46
CA ARG A 980 -44.14 -78.10 -17.12
C ARG A 980 -43.37 -79.15 -16.31
N LEU A 981 -43.82 -80.40 -16.30
CA LEU A 981 -43.23 -81.47 -15.49
C LEU A 981 -41.94 -82.05 -16.08
N CYS A 982 -41.91 -82.28 -17.39
CA CYS A 982 -40.82 -82.97 -18.10
C CYS A 982 -40.43 -82.20 -19.37
N ARG A 983 -39.99 -80.93 -19.20
CA ARG A 983 -39.70 -79.98 -20.31
C ARG A 983 -38.76 -80.55 -21.38
N SER A 984 -37.79 -81.38 -20.99
CA SER A 984 -36.81 -82.01 -21.91
C SER A 984 -37.40 -83.11 -22.79
N SER A 985 -38.59 -83.64 -22.47
CA SER A 985 -39.25 -84.71 -23.22
C SER A 985 -40.21 -84.21 -24.32
N VAL A 986 -40.40 -82.89 -24.43
CA VAL A 986 -41.30 -82.28 -25.42
C VAL A 986 -40.49 -81.33 -26.30
N LEU A 987 -40.26 -81.74 -27.55
CA LEU A 987 -39.41 -81.04 -28.51
C LEU A 987 -40.25 -80.57 -29.69
N GLU A 988 -40.10 -79.32 -30.07
CA GLU A 988 -40.76 -78.74 -31.25
C GLU A 988 -39.72 -78.56 -32.35
N TRP A 989 -40.05 -79.00 -33.56
CA TRP A 989 -39.18 -78.83 -34.71
C TRP A 989 -39.10 -77.33 -35.07
N PRO A 990 -37.90 -76.73 -35.08
CA PRO A 990 -37.77 -75.29 -35.30
C PRO A 990 -38.02 -74.92 -36.77
N THR A 991 -38.80 -73.86 -36.99
CA THR A 991 -39.02 -73.30 -38.34
C THR A 991 -37.80 -72.56 -38.89
N ASN A 992 -36.84 -72.19 -38.03
CA ASN A 992 -35.59 -71.54 -38.42
C ASN A 992 -34.45 -72.58 -38.55
N PRO A 993 -33.82 -72.73 -39.73
CA PRO A 993 -32.70 -73.66 -39.94
C PRO A 993 -31.54 -73.47 -38.94
N GLN A 994 -31.26 -72.23 -38.52
CA GLN A 994 -30.18 -71.91 -37.58
C GLN A 994 -30.42 -72.48 -36.17
N SER A 995 -31.65 -72.83 -35.83
CA SER A 995 -32.01 -73.40 -34.52
C SER A 995 -32.04 -74.94 -34.50
N GLN A 996 -31.85 -75.60 -35.66
CA GLN A 996 -31.84 -77.06 -35.77
C GLN A 996 -30.69 -77.72 -34.99
N PRO A 997 -29.44 -77.19 -34.92
CA PRO A 997 -28.38 -77.79 -34.10
C PRO A 997 -28.73 -77.89 -32.61
N TYR A 998 -29.44 -76.89 -32.08
CA TYR A 998 -29.91 -76.89 -30.70
C TYR A 998 -30.98 -77.97 -30.45
N PHE A 999 -31.93 -78.13 -31.40
CA PHE A 999 -32.93 -79.19 -31.35
C PHE A 999 -32.28 -80.58 -31.28
N TRP A 1000 -31.30 -80.85 -32.16
CA TRP A 1000 -30.59 -82.13 -32.18
C TRP A 1000 -29.82 -82.42 -30.90
N GLN A 1001 -29.19 -81.40 -30.31
CA GLN A 1001 -28.50 -81.55 -29.03
C GLN A 1001 -29.49 -81.83 -27.89
N CYS A 1002 -30.65 -81.19 -27.88
CA CYS A 1002 -31.71 -81.46 -26.91
C CYS A 1002 -32.27 -82.88 -27.04
N LEU A 1003 -32.48 -83.36 -28.27
CA LEU A 1003 -32.95 -84.74 -28.53
C LEU A 1003 -31.91 -85.78 -28.07
N LYS A 1004 -30.63 -85.60 -28.40
CA LYS A 1004 -29.54 -86.49 -27.96
C LYS A 1004 -29.42 -86.56 -26.43
N ASN A 1005 -29.61 -85.43 -25.75
CA ASN A 1005 -29.63 -85.39 -24.29
C ASN A 1005 -30.88 -86.06 -23.69
N ALA A 1006 -32.06 -85.89 -24.30
CA ALA A 1006 -33.30 -86.52 -23.85
C ALA A 1006 -33.26 -88.05 -23.97
N ILE A 1007 -32.60 -88.59 -25.00
CA ILE A 1007 -32.38 -90.03 -25.19
C ILE A 1007 -31.31 -90.56 -24.20
N ALA A 1008 -30.24 -89.80 -23.98
CA ALA A 1008 -29.11 -90.23 -23.13
C ALA A 1008 -29.34 -90.05 -21.61
N MET A 1009 -30.35 -89.28 -21.20
CA MET A 1009 -30.69 -89.08 -19.78
C MET A 1009 -31.21 -90.36 -19.14
N SER A 1010 -30.70 -90.70 -17.94
CA SER A 1010 -31.19 -91.84 -17.16
C SER A 1010 -32.66 -91.67 -16.77
N ASN A 1011 -33.43 -92.74 -16.90
CA ASN A 1011 -34.87 -92.76 -16.70
C ASN A 1011 -35.35 -92.40 -15.26
N SER A 1012 -34.44 -92.30 -14.28
CA SER A 1012 -34.73 -92.23 -12.83
C SER A 1012 -34.84 -90.82 -12.24
N LEU A 1013 -34.57 -89.76 -13.00
CA LEU A 1013 -34.43 -88.40 -12.46
C LEU A 1013 -35.17 -87.36 -13.30
N ALA A 1014 -36.50 -87.37 -13.21
CA ALA A 1014 -37.34 -86.30 -13.78
C ALA A 1014 -38.69 -86.04 -13.06
N TYR A 1015 -38.92 -86.59 -11.86
CA TYR A 1015 -39.94 -86.08 -10.94
C TYR A 1015 -39.23 -85.43 -9.75
N ASN A 1016 -38.95 -84.14 -9.87
CA ASN A 1016 -38.31 -83.35 -8.82
C ASN A 1016 -39.31 -83.10 -7.68
N LYS A 1017 -38.94 -83.47 -6.44
CA LYS A 1017 -39.27 -82.97 -5.08
C LYS A 1017 -40.62 -82.28 -4.72
N LEU A 1018 -41.56 -82.10 -5.64
CA LEU A 1018 -42.83 -81.38 -5.45
C LEU A 1018 -44.04 -82.31 -5.33
N LEU A 1019 -43.81 -83.62 -5.28
CA LEU A 1019 -44.81 -84.68 -5.05
C LEU A 1019 -44.49 -85.52 -3.79
N GLN A 1020 -43.58 -85.01 -2.94
CA GLN A 1020 -43.34 -85.54 -1.59
C GLN A 1020 -44.15 -84.79 -0.51
N GLU A 1021 -44.94 -83.79 -0.90
CA GLU A 1021 -45.88 -83.08 -0.02
C GLU A 1021 -47.26 -83.09 -0.68
N THR A 1022 -47.96 -84.24 -0.64
CA THR A 1022 -49.43 -84.37 -0.71
C THR A 1022 -49.81 -85.85 -0.66
N VAL A 1023 -50.15 -86.30 0.56
CA VAL A 1023 -51.34 -87.16 0.77
C VAL A 1023 -52.56 -86.29 0.54
#